data_AF-A0AAE6YE32-F1
#
_entry.id   AF-A0AAE6YE32-F1
#
_cell.length_a   1.000
_cell.length_b   1.000
_cell.length_c   1.000
_cell.angle_alpha   90.00
_cell.angle_beta   90.00
_cell.angle_gamma   90.00
#
_symmetry.space_group_name_H-M   'P 1'
#
loop_
_entity.id
_entity.type
_entity.pdbx_description
1 polymer ?
#
loop_
_entity_poly.entity_id
_entity_poly.type
_entity_poly.pdbx_seq_one_letter_code
_entity_poly.pdbx_strand_id
1 'polypeptide(L)'
;MKRRSTALLSLAALLGAALTALPVAPAGAADEVEQVRNGGFDGTADPWWTSNVTAGLTDGRLCADVPGGTAERWDAAVGQNGLTLVKGTSYRFSFTASGAPEGQVVRAIVGLADAPYDTWYEVTPALGESGTTYSATFTAPVDSTRAQVAFQVGGAADPWRFCLDDVSLLGGVPPEVYEPDTGPRVRVNQVAYLPDGPKNATLVTDATTRLPWRLRDAAGRTVAHGWTVPRGLDVSSGQRVHSIDFGAHRARGTGLTLVADGETSRPFDIGTARYERLRLDAAKYYYTQRSGTPIRDDLRPGYGRAAGHLGVAPNQGDTAVPCQPGVCDYTLDVSGGWYDAGDHGKYVVNGGITTWELLSTYERSLHARTGRPSRFGDGTLALPESGNRVPDLLDEARWELDFLLKMQVPAGQPLAGMAHHKVHDEQWTGLPLLPAADPQKRELHPPTTTATLNLAATAAQAARLYRPYDKAFAQRALNAARMAWAAALAHPHLYADPADGTGGGAYPDDDATDEFYWAAAELYLTTGEQRFADHVLASPAHTADIFVPNGFDWSRTAAAGRLDLALVPNGLPGRDAVRRSVVRGADTYLATLAAQPYGMPYAPAGNLYDWGSAHQVLNNAVVIATAHDLTGATKYRDGAVQSIDHVLGRNALNISYVTGYGEVAARNQHSRWYAHQLDPALPGPPAGTLAGGPNSSIQDPYAQSLLQGCVGQFCYIDDIQSWSTNETAINWNAALVRLASFVADQG
;
A
#
# COMPACT_ATOMS: atom_id res chain seq x y z
N MET A 1 12.11 -60.56 64.38
CA MET A 1 10.86 -61.34 64.55
C MET A 1 9.66 -60.45 64.25
N LYS A 2 8.67 -60.98 63.50
CA LYS A 2 7.34 -60.41 63.10
C LYS A 2 7.39 -59.35 61.97
N ARG A 3 7.18 -59.66 60.68
CA ARG A 3 6.00 -60.11 59.87
C ARG A 3 4.76 -59.18 59.91
N ARG A 4 4.42 -58.57 58.75
CA ARG A 4 3.25 -58.84 57.86
C ARG A 4 3.27 -57.83 56.69
N SER A 5 3.42 -58.26 55.42
CA SER A 5 2.38 -58.60 54.41
C SER A 5 1.64 -57.33 53.91
N THR A 6 1.58 -56.96 52.62
CA THR A 6 1.12 -57.75 51.45
C THR A 6 1.61 -57.11 50.12
N ALA A 7 1.95 -57.97 49.16
CA ALA A 7 2.14 -57.66 47.74
C ALA A 7 0.92 -58.18 46.94
N LEU A 8 0.60 -57.54 45.81
CA LEU A 8 -0.21 -58.12 44.74
C LEU A 8 0.27 -57.56 43.38
N LEU A 9 0.74 -58.48 42.55
CA LEU A 9 1.07 -58.32 41.12
C LEU A 9 -0.21 -58.24 40.27
N SER A 10 -0.16 -57.58 39.10
CA SER A 10 -0.52 -58.22 37.82
C SER A 10 -0.01 -57.45 36.58
N LEU A 11 0.46 -58.24 35.61
CA LEU A 11 0.95 -57.95 34.25
C LEU A 11 -0.02 -57.13 33.36
N ALA A 12 0.54 -56.35 32.41
CA ALA A 12 0.06 -56.32 31.02
C ALA A 12 1.14 -55.84 30.02
N ALA A 13 1.54 -56.78 29.16
CA ALA A 13 2.07 -56.71 27.78
C ALA A 13 2.78 -55.46 27.23
N LEU A 14 4.06 -55.66 26.87
CA LEU A 14 4.81 -54.91 25.86
C LEU A 14 4.31 -55.24 24.45
N LEU A 15 3.85 -54.22 23.71
CA LEU A 15 3.67 -54.26 22.26
C LEU A 15 4.52 -53.13 21.66
N GLY A 16 5.67 -53.50 21.10
CA GLY A 16 6.48 -52.63 20.26
C GLY A 16 5.82 -52.49 18.90
N ALA A 17 5.33 -51.30 18.57
CA ALA A 17 4.95 -50.95 17.22
C ALA A 17 6.14 -50.25 16.55
N ALA A 18 6.81 -50.96 15.64
CA ALA A 18 7.68 -50.35 14.65
C ALA A 18 6.81 -49.54 13.68
N LEU A 19 6.89 -48.22 13.76
CA LEU A 19 6.33 -47.32 12.75
C LEU A 19 7.24 -47.40 11.51
N THR A 20 6.89 -48.26 10.56
CA THR A 20 7.38 -48.12 9.19
C THR A 20 6.77 -46.85 8.62
N ALA A 21 7.60 -45.84 8.38
CA ALA A 21 7.23 -44.69 7.58
C ALA A 21 6.80 -45.18 6.20
N LEU A 22 5.50 -45.19 5.95
CA LEU A 22 4.97 -45.31 4.60
C LEU A 22 5.38 -44.05 3.84
N PRO A 23 5.85 -44.16 2.58
CA PRO A 23 6.04 -42.99 1.75
C PRO A 23 4.69 -42.28 1.64
N VAL A 24 4.66 -40.99 2.02
CA VAL A 24 3.54 -40.12 1.69
C VAL A 24 3.47 -40.09 0.18
N ALA A 25 2.43 -40.71 -0.39
CA ALA A 25 2.12 -40.57 -1.80
C ALA A 25 1.93 -39.07 -2.11
N PRO A 26 2.38 -38.57 -3.27
CA PRO A 26 1.98 -37.23 -3.70
C PRO A 26 0.45 -37.15 -3.66
N ALA A 27 -0.10 -36.03 -3.20
CA ALA A 27 -1.52 -35.74 -3.36
C ALA A 27 -1.88 -36.06 -4.82
N GLY A 28 -2.80 -37.00 -5.03
CA GLY A 28 -3.15 -37.46 -6.38
C GLY A 28 -3.50 -36.25 -7.24
N ALA A 29 -2.89 -36.15 -8.42
CA ALA A 29 -3.33 -35.21 -9.43
C ALA A 29 -4.85 -35.41 -9.60
N ALA A 30 -5.62 -34.36 -9.32
CA ALA A 30 -7.04 -34.39 -9.67
C ALA A 30 -7.12 -34.64 -11.19
N ASP A 31 -8.05 -35.49 -11.62
CA ASP A 31 -8.27 -35.67 -13.06
C ASP A 31 -8.54 -34.30 -13.69
N GLU A 32 -7.86 -33.99 -14.79
CA GLU A 32 -8.08 -32.73 -15.50
C GLU A 32 -9.48 -32.73 -16.12
N VAL A 33 -10.30 -31.73 -15.80
CA VAL A 33 -11.69 -31.63 -16.28
C VAL A 33 -11.93 -30.29 -16.94
N GLU A 34 -12.16 -30.32 -18.26
CA GLU A 34 -12.57 -29.16 -19.04
C GLU A 34 -13.99 -28.73 -18.66
N GLN A 35 -14.16 -27.45 -18.30
CA GLN A 35 -15.46 -26.88 -17.95
C GLN A 35 -16.13 -26.23 -19.18
N VAL A 36 -15.35 -25.59 -20.05
CA VAL A 36 -15.86 -24.90 -21.24
C VAL A 36 -16.25 -25.91 -22.30
N ARG A 37 -17.47 -25.76 -22.83
CA ARG A 37 -17.99 -26.57 -23.92
C ARG A 37 -17.82 -25.82 -25.23
N ASN A 38 -17.33 -26.50 -26.27
CA ASN A 38 -17.17 -25.91 -27.60
C ASN A 38 -16.33 -24.60 -27.57
N GLY A 39 -15.14 -24.65 -26.98
CA GLY A 39 -14.24 -23.51 -26.90
C GLY A 39 -13.41 -23.25 -28.16
N GLY A 40 -13.24 -24.25 -29.02
CA GLY A 40 -12.56 -24.14 -30.32
C GLY A 40 -13.50 -23.85 -31.50
N PHE A 41 -14.80 -23.67 -31.24
CA PHE A 41 -15.80 -23.23 -32.22
C PHE A 41 -15.86 -24.03 -33.54
N ASP A 42 -15.56 -25.34 -33.48
CA ASP A 42 -15.57 -26.28 -34.60
C ASP A 42 -17.00 -26.51 -35.13
N GLY A 43 -17.50 -25.57 -35.93
CA GLY A 43 -18.74 -25.69 -36.71
C GLY A 43 -20.02 -25.13 -36.06
N THR A 44 -20.01 -24.74 -34.79
CA THR A 44 -21.09 -23.96 -34.16
C THR A 44 -20.57 -22.98 -33.11
N ALA A 45 -21.35 -21.95 -32.80
CA ALA A 45 -21.12 -21.04 -31.67
C ALA A 45 -21.87 -21.50 -30.40
N ASP A 46 -22.83 -22.42 -30.49
CA ASP A 46 -23.56 -22.92 -29.31
C ASP A 46 -22.61 -23.68 -28.36
N PRO A 47 -22.72 -23.54 -27.02
CA PRO A 47 -23.79 -22.88 -26.27
C PRO A 47 -23.44 -21.45 -25.79
N TRP A 48 -22.63 -20.71 -26.56
CA TRP A 48 -22.19 -19.37 -26.16
C TRP A 48 -23.30 -18.33 -26.31
N TRP A 49 -23.47 -17.50 -25.28
CA TRP A 49 -24.39 -16.38 -25.30
C TRP A 49 -23.69 -15.10 -25.76
N THR A 50 -24.49 -14.14 -26.24
CA THR A 50 -24.03 -12.81 -26.63
C THR A 50 -24.94 -11.75 -26.02
N SER A 51 -24.38 -10.57 -25.75
CA SER A 51 -25.09 -9.39 -25.28
C SER A 51 -24.61 -8.18 -26.09
N ASN A 52 -25.54 -7.47 -26.72
CA ASN A 52 -25.27 -6.25 -27.50
C ASN A 52 -24.12 -6.37 -28.53
N VAL A 53 -23.95 -7.54 -29.12
CA VAL A 53 -23.04 -7.79 -30.25
C VAL A 53 -23.74 -8.61 -31.31
N THR A 54 -23.26 -8.54 -32.55
CA THR A 54 -23.66 -9.48 -33.60
C THR A 54 -22.52 -10.48 -33.80
N ALA A 55 -22.72 -11.74 -33.41
CA ALA A 55 -21.67 -12.76 -33.49
C ALA A 55 -22.00 -13.91 -34.45
N GLY A 56 -20.96 -14.48 -35.03
CA GLY A 56 -21.03 -15.66 -35.88
C GLY A 56 -19.65 -16.28 -36.11
N LEU A 57 -19.62 -17.46 -36.73
CA LEU A 57 -18.35 -18.10 -37.04
C LEU A 57 -17.69 -17.48 -38.27
N THR A 58 -16.41 -17.16 -38.19
CA THR A 58 -15.57 -16.74 -39.31
C THR A 58 -14.23 -17.45 -39.20
N ASP A 59 -13.85 -18.19 -40.26
CA ASP A 59 -12.59 -18.94 -40.32
C ASP A 59 -12.35 -19.86 -39.12
N GLY A 60 -13.40 -20.53 -38.64
CA GLY A 60 -13.34 -21.46 -37.49
C GLY A 60 -13.39 -20.78 -36.11
N ARG A 61 -13.51 -19.45 -36.05
CA ARG A 61 -13.49 -18.67 -34.80
C ARG A 61 -14.82 -17.98 -34.54
N LEU A 62 -15.14 -17.71 -33.28
CA LEU A 62 -16.27 -16.86 -32.94
C LEU A 62 -15.89 -15.39 -33.13
N CYS A 63 -16.46 -14.71 -34.12
CA CYS A 63 -16.26 -13.29 -34.34
C CYS A 63 -17.53 -12.50 -34.05
N ALA A 64 -17.40 -11.42 -33.29
CA ALA A 64 -18.45 -10.50 -32.89
C ALA A 64 -18.15 -9.09 -33.41
N ASP A 65 -19.11 -8.51 -34.12
CA ASP A 65 -19.13 -7.09 -34.44
C ASP A 65 -19.66 -6.33 -33.21
N VAL A 66 -18.79 -5.52 -32.61
CA VAL A 66 -19.06 -4.75 -31.39
C VAL A 66 -19.50 -3.34 -31.77
N PRO A 67 -20.64 -2.85 -31.25
CA PRO A 67 -21.08 -1.48 -31.52
C PRO A 67 -20.16 -0.46 -30.84
N GLY A 68 -19.89 0.64 -31.54
CA GLY A 68 -19.28 1.83 -30.94
C GLY A 68 -20.28 2.59 -30.06
N GLY A 69 -19.79 3.61 -29.35
CA GLY A 69 -20.58 4.43 -28.43
C GLY A 69 -21.02 3.69 -27.16
N THR A 70 -20.35 2.60 -26.82
CA THR A 70 -20.54 1.91 -25.54
C THR A 70 -19.71 2.61 -24.46
N ALA A 71 -20.29 2.80 -23.28
CA ALA A 71 -19.63 3.52 -22.18
C ALA A 71 -18.79 2.57 -21.35
N GLU A 72 -19.33 1.39 -21.05
CA GLU A 72 -18.74 0.42 -20.15
C GLU A 72 -18.37 -0.87 -20.88
N ARG A 73 -17.38 -1.60 -20.35
CA ARG A 73 -16.90 -2.84 -20.97
C ARG A 73 -17.95 -3.94 -21.00
N TRP A 74 -18.83 -3.98 -20.00
CA TRP A 74 -19.93 -4.95 -19.93
C TRP A 74 -21.15 -4.56 -20.79
N ASP A 75 -21.14 -3.39 -21.43
CA ASP A 75 -22.24 -2.98 -22.34
C ASP A 75 -22.36 -3.90 -23.56
N ALA A 76 -21.30 -4.64 -23.89
CA ALA A 76 -21.27 -5.65 -24.94
C ALA A 76 -20.41 -6.84 -24.48
N ALA A 77 -20.89 -8.07 -24.69
CA ALA A 77 -20.21 -9.26 -24.18
C ALA A 77 -20.53 -10.56 -24.93
N VAL A 78 -19.64 -11.53 -24.77
CA VAL A 78 -19.76 -12.92 -25.24
C VAL A 78 -19.35 -13.84 -24.11
N GLY A 79 -20.04 -14.96 -23.86
CA GLY A 79 -19.67 -15.85 -22.76
C GLY A 79 -20.39 -17.19 -22.72
N GLN A 80 -20.09 -17.97 -21.68
CA GLN A 80 -20.72 -19.26 -21.41
C GLN A 80 -20.99 -19.42 -19.91
N ASN A 81 -22.23 -19.80 -19.58
CA ASN A 81 -22.72 -19.96 -18.20
C ASN A 81 -22.80 -21.45 -17.79
N GLY A 82 -23.05 -21.69 -16.51
CA GLY A 82 -23.33 -23.03 -15.98
C GLY A 82 -22.07 -23.89 -15.83
N LEU A 83 -20.93 -23.23 -15.61
CA LEU A 83 -19.65 -23.88 -15.36
C LEU A 83 -19.55 -24.30 -13.89
N THR A 84 -18.79 -25.37 -13.63
CA THR A 84 -18.59 -25.89 -12.27
C THR A 84 -17.20 -25.52 -11.78
N LEU A 85 -17.15 -24.80 -10.65
CA LEU A 85 -15.95 -24.57 -9.88
C LEU A 85 -16.03 -25.33 -8.55
N VAL A 86 -14.92 -25.95 -8.17
CA VAL A 86 -14.76 -26.65 -6.89
C VAL A 86 -13.75 -25.88 -6.06
N LYS A 87 -14.12 -25.56 -4.81
CA LYS A 87 -13.28 -24.79 -3.91
C LYS A 87 -11.92 -25.46 -3.70
N GLY A 88 -10.85 -24.68 -3.85
CA GLY A 88 -9.48 -25.15 -3.68
C GLY A 88 -8.90 -25.89 -4.89
N THR A 89 -9.69 -26.12 -5.95
CA THR A 89 -9.18 -26.66 -7.22
C THR A 89 -8.55 -25.55 -8.04
N SER A 90 -7.37 -25.82 -8.61
CA SER A 90 -6.70 -24.94 -9.56
C SER A 90 -7.25 -25.16 -10.97
N TYR A 91 -7.47 -24.06 -11.68
CA TYR A 91 -8.01 -24.00 -13.04
C TYR A 91 -7.07 -23.21 -13.93
N ARG A 92 -6.80 -23.69 -15.15
CA ARG A 92 -6.15 -22.91 -16.21
C ARG A 92 -7.23 -22.29 -17.08
N PHE A 93 -7.32 -20.97 -17.08
CA PHE A 93 -8.15 -20.23 -18.03
C PHE A 93 -7.27 -19.77 -19.18
N SER A 94 -7.61 -20.19 -20.40
CA SER A 94 -6.89 -19.79 -21.61
C SER A 94 -7.83 -19.48 -22.77
N PHE A 95 -7.40 -18.60 -23.66
CA PHE A 95 -8.13 -18.24 -24.88
C PHE A 95 -7.19 -17.58 -25.90
N THR A 96 -7.54 -17.66 -27.18
CA THR A 96 -6.90 -16.91 -28.26
C THR A 96 -7.84 -15.79 -28.73
N ALA A 97 -7.39 -14.54 -28.70
CA ALA A 97 -8.24 -13.40 -29.09
C ALA A 97 -7.52 -12.40 -29.99
N SER A 98 -8.30 -11.74 -30.87
CA SER A 98 -7.86 -10.64 -31.75
C SER A 98 -8.88 -9.52 -31.80
N GLY A 99 -8.40 -8.30 -32.02
CA GLY A 99 -9.22 -7.10 -32.20
C GLY A 99 -8.83 -6.38 -33.48
N ALA A 100 -9.83 -5.89 -34.23
CA ALA A 100 -9.62 -5.06 -35.41
C ALA A 100 -10.48 -3.78 -35.29
N PRO A 101 -9.87 -2.57 -35.28
CA PRO A 101 -8.42 -2.30 -35.35
C PRO A 101 -7.65 -2.81 -34.11
N GLU A 102 -6.31 -2.88 -34.18
CA GLU A 102 -5.48 -3.25 -33.02
C GLU A 102 -5.62 -2.29 -31.83
N GLY A 103 -5.25 -2.77 -30.64
CA GLY A 103 -5.23 -1.99 -29.40
C GLY A 103 -6.54 -2.00 -28.61
N GLN A 104 -7.57 -2.68 -29.12
CA GLN A 104 -8.84 -2.85 -28.40
C GLN A 104 -8.64 -3.73 -27.17
N VAL A 105 -9.23 -3.35 -26.05
CA VAL A 105 -9.03 -4.04 -24.77
C VAL A 105 -10.25 -4.88 -24.45
N VAL A 106 -10.05 -6.16 -24.15
CA VAL A 106 -11.11 -7.06 -23.67
C VAL A 106 -10.94 -7.32 -22.19
N ARG A 107 -12.03 -7.36 -21.43
CA ARG A 107 -12.03 -7.85 -20.04
C ARG A 107 -12.56 -9.29 -20.03
N ALA A 108 -11.67 -10.25 -19.82
CA ALA A 108 -11.98 -11.67 -19.78
C ALA A 108 -12.03 -12.15 -18.32
N ILE A 109 -13.17 -12.72 -17.90
CA ILE A 109 -13.42 -13.08 -16.51
C ILE A 109 -13.84 -14.53 -16.33
N VAL A 110 -13.53 -15.07 -15.15
CA VAL A 110 -14.19 -16.23 -14.56
C VAL A 110 -14.90 -15.79 -13.29
N GLY A 111 -16.21 -15.98 -13.22
CA GLY A 111 -17.03 -15.42 -12.13
C GLY A 111 -18.43 -16.00 -12.05
N LEU A 112 -19.34 -15.35 -11.33
CA LEU A 112 -20.76 -15.71 -11.28
C LEU A 112 -21.51 -15.17 -12.50
N ALA A 113 -22.42 -15.97 -13.05
CA ALA A 113 -23.29 -15.62 -14.18
C ALA A 113 -24.44 -14.65 -13.81
N ASP A 114 -24.67 -14.45 -12.52
CA ASP A 114 -25.79 -13.72 -11.93
C ASP A 114 -25.34 -12.96 -10.67
N ALA A 115 -26.19 -12.03 -10.22
CA ALA A 115 -25.90 -11.20 -9.05
C ALA A 115 -25.46 -12.06 -7.84
N PRO A 116 -24.39 -11.68 -7.12
CA PRO A 116 -23.68 -10.38 -7.18
C PRO A 116 -22.62 -10.22 -8.30
N TYR A 117 -22.48 -11.18 -9.22
CA TYR A 117 -21.48 -11.14 -10.30
C TYR A 117 -20.01 -11.17 -9.82
N ASP A 118 -19.75 -11.84 -8.70
CA ASP A 118 -18.40 -12.02 -8.17
C ASP A 118 -17.43 -12.49 -9.27
N THR A 119 -16.28 -11.81 -9.37
CA THR A 119 -15.21 -12.16 -10.29
C THR A 119 -14.08 -12.81 -9.49
N TRP A 120 -13.75 -14.05 -9.82
CA TRP A 120 -12.69 -14.81 -9.12
C TRP A 120 -11.38 -14.87 -9.91
N TYR A 121 -11.45 -14.64 -11.21
CA TYR A 121 -10.29 -14.43 -12.05
C TYR A 121 -10.61 -13.42 -13.13
N GLU A 122 -9.65 -12.55 -13.44
CA GLU A 122 -9.76 -11.54 -14.48
C GLU A 122 -8.42 -11.36 -15.19
N VAL A 123 -8.48 -11.21 -16.51
CA VAL A 123 -7.37 -10.73 -17.32
C VAL A 123 -7.90 -9.74 -18.36
N THR A 124 -7.14 -8.66 -18.57
CA THR A 124 -7.60 -7.53 -19.37
C THR A 124 -6.57 -7.13 -20.44
N PRO A 125 -6.38 -7.96 -21.48
CA PRO A 125 -5.34 -7.71 -22.47
C PRO A 125 -5.77 -6.71 -23.55
N ALA A 126 -4.80 -5.92 -24.03
CA ALA A 126 -4.91 -5.21 -25.30
C ALA A 126 -4.67 -6.18 -26.46
N LEU A 127 -5.60 -6.23 -27.41
CA LEU A 127 -5.61 -7.21 -28.49
C LEU A 127 -4.88 -6.68 -29.73
N GLY A 128 -4.03 -7.53 -30.31
CA GLY A 128 -3.50 -7.32 -31.65
C GLY A 128 -4.43 -7.86 -32.74
N GLU A 129 -4.17 -7.48 -33.99
CA GLU A 129 -4.92 -7.97 -35.16
C GLU A 129 -4.64 -9.45 -35.49
N SER A 130 -3.44 -9.95 -35.17
CA SER A 130 -2.98 -11.28 -35.57
C SER A 130 -3.40 -12.43 -34.64
N GLY A 131 -4.14 -12.15 -33.56
CA GLY A 131 -4.49 -13.13 -32.54
C GLY A 131 -3.34 -13.37 -31.55
N THR A 132 -3.66 -13.40 -30.26
CA THR A 132 -2.71 -13.73 -29.18
C THR A 132 -3.38 -14.67 -28.20
N THR A 133 -2.64 -15.69 -27.76
CA THR A 133 -3.11 -16.64 -26.75
C THR A 133 -2.75 -16.14 -25.36
N TYR A 134 -3.74 -16.11 -24.49
CA TYR A 134 -3.64 -15.79 -23.08
C TYR A 134 -3.90 -17.05 -22.28
N SER A 135 -3.15 -17.25 -21.20
CA SER A 135 -3.27 -18.44 -20.35
C SER A 135 -2.74 -18.11 -18.97
N ALA A 136 -3.47 -18.47 -17.92
CA ALA A 136 -3.00 -18.41 -16.54
C ALA A 136 -3.79 -19.38 -15.66
N THR A 137 -3.20 -19.76 -14.53
CA THR A 137 -3.87 -20.57 -13.52
C THR A 137 -4.42 -19.71 -12.40
N PHE A 138 -5.58 -20.06 -11.84
CA PHE A 138 -6.09 -19.52 -10.58
C PHE A 138 -6.72 -20.63 -9.74
N THR A 139 -6.87 -20.42 -8.44
CA THR A 139 -7.53 -21.38 -7.55
C THR A 139 -8.94 -20.89 -7.21
N ALA A 140 -9.95 -21.72 -7.41
CA ALA A 140 -11.33 -21.34 -7.13
C ALA A 140 -11.56 -21.14 -5.62
N PRO A 141 -12.06 -19.97 -5.17
CA PRO A 141 -12.27 -19.70 -3.74
C PRO A 141 -13.56 -20.32 -3.19
N VAL A 142 -14.45 -20.78 -4.07
CA VAL A 142 -15.80 -21.24 -3.74
C VAL A 142 -16.20 -22.47 -4.55
N ASP A 143 -17.20 -23.19 -4.05
CA ASP A 143 -17.95 -24.17 -4.83
C ASP A 143 -19.09 -23.46 -5.58
N SER A 144 -19.20 -23.66 -6.89
CA SER A 144 -20.28 -23.08 -7.69
C SER A 144 -20.59 -23.93 -8.91
N THR A 145 -21.87 -24.09 -9.23
CA THR A 145 -22.36 -24.64 -10.52
C THR A 145 -22.95 -23.54 -11.42
N ARG A 146 -22.87 -22.29 -10.98
CA ARG A 146 -23.39 -21.09 -11.66
C ARG A 146 -22.26 -20.22 -12.22
N ALA A 147 -21.06 -20.76 -12.34
CA ALA A 147 -19.93 -19.99 -12.83
C ALA A 147 -20.08 -19.70 -14.34
N GLN A 148 -19.37 -18.67 -14.80
CA GLN A 148 -19.26 -18.29 -16.21
C GLN A 148 -17.82 -18.03 -16.60
N VAL A 149 -17.54 -18.17 -17.89
CA VAL A 149 -16.49 -17.40 -18.57
C VAL A 149 -17.15 -16.33 -19.41
N ALA A 150 -16.68 -15.08 -19.33
CA ALA A 150 -17.24 -13.98 -20.12
C ALA A 150 -16.15 -13.04 -20.62
N PHE A 151 -16.35 -12.55 -21.84
CA PHE A 151 -15.50 -11.58 -22.53
C PHE A 151 -16.31 -10.30 -22.72
N GLN A 152 -16.02 -9.31 -21.89
CA GLN A 152 -16.62 -7.98 -21.90
C GLN A 152 -15.82 -7.09 -22.87
N VAL A 153 -16.48 -6.67 -23.96
CA VAL A 153 -15.86 -6.07 -25.15
C VAL A 153 -16.42 -4.67 -25.47
N GLY A 154 -17.27 -4.11 -24.62
CA GLY A 154 -17.75 -2.73 -24.74
C GLY A 154 -16.70 -1.68 -24.33
N GLY A 155 -17.13 -0.43 -24.17
CA GLY A 155 -16.29 0.70 -23.76
C GLY A 155 -15.54 1.37 -24.92
N ALA A 156 -15.91 1.06 -26.17
CA ALA A 156 -15.27 1.62 -27.36
C ALA A 156 -16.14 2.72 -27.99
N ALA A 157 -15.52 3.86 -28.34
CA ALA A 157 -16.19 4.96 -29.04
C ALA A 157 -16.59 4.56 -30.47
N ASP A 158 -15.72 3.82 -31.15
CA ASP A 158 -15.91 3.37 -32.53
C ASP A 158 -16.26 1.88 -32.58
N PRO A 159 -17.06 1.43 -33.57
CA PRO A 159 -17.32 0.02 -33.76
C PRO A 159 -16.04 -0.73 -34.12
N TRP A 160 -15.91 -1.95 -33.61
CA TRP A 160 -14.74 -2.79 -33.83
C TRP A 160 -15.12 -4.27 -33.88
N ARG A 161 -14.20 -5.10 -34.33
CA ARG A 161 -14.41 -6.54 -34.47
C ARG A 161 -13.56 -7.31 -33.47
N PHE A 162 -14.23 -8.12 -32.66
CA PHE A 162 -13.62 -9.05 -31.73
C PHE A 162 -13.69 -10.47 -32.30
N CYS A 163 -12.59 -11.22 -32.30
CA CYS A 163 -12.60 -12.64 -32.66
C CYS A 163 -11.92 -13.47 -31.57
N LEU A 164 -12.54 -14.59 -31.22
CA LEU A 164 -12.21 -15.47 -30.10
C LEU A 164 -12.12 -16.92 -30.56
N ASP A 165 -11.14 -17.64 -30.05
CA ASP A 165 -10.90 -19.06 -30.30
C ASP A 165 -10.21 -19.74 -29.11
N ASP A 166 -10.10 -21.07 -29.15
CA ASP A 166 -9.35 -21.91 -28.20
C ASP A 166 -9.67 -21.64 -26.72
N VAL A 167 -10.93 -21.37 -26.38
CA VAL A 167 -11.29 -21.07 -24.98
C VAL A 167 -11.33 -22.33 -24.13
N SER A 168 -10.58 -22.34 -23.04
CA SER A 168 -10.50 -23.47 -22.11
C SER A 168 -10.55 -22.98 -20.68
N LEU A 169 -11.28 -23.71 -19.83
CA LEU A 169 -11.23 -23.59 -18.38
C LEU A 169 -10.99 -24.99 -17.81
N LEU A 170 -9.73 -25.41 -17.83
CA LEU A 170 -9.33 -26.75 -17.44
C LEU A 170 -9.07 -26.82 -15.94
N GLY A 171 -9.94 -27.51 -15.20
CA GLY A 171 -9.76 -27.76 -13.77
C GLY A 171 -8.82 -28.93 -13.49
N GLY A 172 -8.17 -28.95 -12.33
CA GLY A 172 -7.27 -30.03 -11.91
C GLY A 172 -5.81 -29.85 -12.34
N VAL A 173 -5.50 -28.73 -13.01
CA VAL A 173 -4.12 -28.38 -13.37
C VAL A 173 -3.30 -27.96 -12.14
N PRO A 174 -2.02 -28.32 -12.02
CA PRO A 174 -1.14 -27.74 -11.01
C PRO A 174 -1.08 -26.21 -11.17
N PRO A 175 -1.08 -25.44 -10.06
CA PRO A 175 -0.86 -24.00 -10.13
C PRO A 175 0.51 -23.71 -10.75
N GLU A 176 0.59 -22.67 -11.58
CA GLU A 176 1.85 -22.18 -12.10
C GLU A 176 2.70 -21.63 -10.94
N VAL A 177 3.95 -22.08 -10.84
CA VAL A 177 4.89 -21.52 -9.88
C VAL A 177 5.44 -20.25 -10.50
N TYR A 178 4.96 -19.10 -10.02
CA TYR A 178 5.52 -17.81 -10.40
C TYR A 178 6.95 -17.69 -9.85
N GLU A 179 7.92 -17.59 -10.75
CA GLU A 179 9.30 -17.26 -10.42
C GLU A 179 9.56 -15.80 -10.82
N PRO A 180 9.64 -14.85 -9.86
CA PRO A 180 9.90 -13.46 -10.19
C PRO A 180 11.30 -13.29 -10.80
N ASP A 181 11.40 -12.48 -11.86
CA ASP A 181 12.71 -12.04 -12.35
C ASP A 181 13.33 -11.07 -11.34
N THR A 182 14.20 -11.64 -10.50
CA THR A 182 14.92 -10.85 -9.52
C THR A 182 16.20 -10.22 -10.11
N GLY A 183 16.61 -10.54 -11.34
CA GLY A 183 17.84 -10.02 -11.93
C GLY A 183 19.12 -10.33 -11.11
N PRO A 184 20.16 -9.47 -11.13
CA PRO A 184 21.48 -9.80 -10.61
C PRO A 184 21.55 -10.03 -9.10
N ARG A 185 22.24 -11.10 -8.67
CA ARG A 185 22.27 -11.56 -7.25
C ARG A 185 22.86 -10.56 -6.24
N VAL A 186 23.53 -9.51 -6.70
CA VAL A 186 24.04 -8.41 -5.86
C VAL A 186 22.97 -7.32 -5.76
N ARG A 187 22.24 -7.32 -4.64
CA ARG A 187 21.13 -6.40 -4.32
C ARG A 187 21.66 -5.15 -3.64
N VAL A 188 21.28 -3.99 -4.15
CA VAL A 188 21.74 -2.67 -3.71
C VAL A 188 20.56 -1.72 -3.61
N ASN A 189 20.74 -0.60 -2.92
CA ASN A 189 19.92 0.58 -3.18
C ASN A 189 20.18 1.01 -4.64
N GLN A 190 19.18 0.88 -5.51
CA GLN A 190 19.29 1.15 -6.94
C GLN A 190 19.26 2.64 -7.28
N VAL A 191 19.09 3.51 -6.28
CA VAL A 191 19.00 4.94 -6.45
C VAL A 191 20.32 5.60 -6.11
N ALA A 192 20.65 5.61 -4.82
CA ALA A 192 21.84 6.28 -4.32
C ALA A 192 22.21 5.79 -2.93
N TYR A 193 23.44 6.12 -2.52
CA TYR A 193 23.84 6.16 -1.13
C TYR A 193 24.38 7.55 -0.78
N LEU A 194 24.21 7.99 0.47
CA LEU A 194 24.85 9.23 0.94
C LEU A 194 26.39 9.07 0.99
N PRO A 195 27.17 10.13 0.70
CA PRO A 195 28.63 10.05 0.79
C PRO A 195 29.11 9.60 2.17
N ASP A 196 28.49 10.12 3.24
CA ASP A 196 28.77 9.74 4.61
C ASP A 196 27.72 8.78 5.18
N GLY A 197 28.20 7.77 5.91
CA GLY A 197 27.38 6.77 6.57
C GLY A 197 27.32 5.43 5.83
N PRO A 198 26.33 4.58 6.20
CA PRO A 198 26.28 3.19 5.78
C PRO A 198 26.03 3.06 4.28
N LYS A 199 26.67 2.05 3.69
CA LYS A 199 26.44 1.62 2.32
C LYS A 199 26.55 0.11 2.31
N ASN A 200 25.41 -0.56 2.19
CA ASN A 200 25.34 -2.00 2.30
C ASN A 200 24.62 -2.61 1.11
N ALA A 201 25.04 -3.81 0.76
CA ALA A 201 24.45 -4.63 -0.27
C ALA A 201 24.25 -6.06 0.25
N THR A 202 23.36 -6.80 -0.38
CA THR A 202 23.11 -8.21 -0.09
C THR A 202 23.46 -9.04 -1.32
N LEU A 203 24.32 -10.03 -1.16
CA LEU A 203 24.63 -11.00 -2.21
C LEU A 203 23.86 -12.29 -1.94
N VAL A 204 23.01 -12.71 -2.88
CA VAL A 204 22.36 -14.02 -2.87
C VAL A 204 23.35 -15.09 -3.35
N THR A 205 23.72 -16.03 -2.49
CA THR A 205 24.73 -17.06 -2.80
C THR A 205 24.67 -18.24 -1.83
N ASP A 206 24.90 -19.44 -2.35
CA ASP A 206 25.03 -20.66 -1.54
C ASP A 206 26.42 -20.84 -0.93
N ALA A 207 27.37 -19.97 -1.27
CA ALA A 207 28.67 -19.98 -0.63
C ALA A 207 28.53 -19.91 0.90
N THR A 208 29.39 -20.64 1.60
CA THR A 208 29.45 -20.68 3.07
C THR A 208 30.65 -19.92 3.62
N THR A 209 31.54 -19.47 2.74
CA THR A 209 32.76 -18.74 3.07
C THR A 209 32.73 -17.36 2.43
N ARG A 210 33.46 -16.40 3.00
CA ARG A 210 33.53 -15.03 2.47
C ARG A 210 34.02 -15.01 1.02
N LEU A 211 33.41 -14.16 0.19
CA LEU A 211 33.77 -13.96 -1.21
C LEU A 211 34.36 -12.55 -1.40
N PRO A 212 35.25 -12.34 -2.40
CA PRO A 212 35.74 -11.01 -2.72
C PRO A 212 34.66 -10.18 -3.41
N TRP A 213 34.57 -8.89 -3.10
CA TRP A 213 33.76 -7.93 -3.83
C TRP A 213 34.59 -6.75 -4.33
N ARG A 214 34.11 -6.08 -5.38
CA ARG A 214 34.71 -4.86 -5.95
C ARG A 214 33.63 -3.83 -6.25
N LEU A 215 33.82 -2.60 -5.80
CA LEU A 215 33.06 -1.44 -6.26
C LEU A 215 33.74 -0.88 -7.50
N ARG A 216 32.99 -0.70 -8.58
CA ARG A 216 33.47 -0.16 -9.85
C ARG A 216 32.80 1.18 -10.15
N ASP A 217 33.56 2.12 -10.69
CA ASP A 217 32.99 3.34 -11.28
C ASP A 217 32.36 3.07 -12.66
N ALA A 218 31.73 4.08 -13.24
CA ALA A 218 31.10 3.99 -14.56
C ALA A 218 32.07 3.65 -15.71
N ALA A 219 33.38 3.86 -15.53
CA ALA A 219 34.41 3.47 -16.49
C ALA A 219 34.91 2.03 -16.27
N GLY A 220 34.32 1.29 -15.32
CA GLY A 220 34.68 -0.09 -14.98
C GLY A 220 35.92 -0.20 -14.08
N ARG A 221 36.50 0.90 -13.60
CA ARG A 221 37.69 0.88 -12.73
C ARG A 221 37.27 0.52 -11.32
N THR A 222 38.03 -0.38 -10.68
CA THR A 222 37.79 -0.72 -9.26
C THR A 222 38.22 0.43 -8.36
N VAL A 223 37.27 0.98 -7.60
CA VAL A 223 37.49 2.13 -6.68
C VAL A 223 37.43 1.75 -5.20
N ALA A 224 36.91 0.56 -4.89
CA ALA A 224 37.02 -0.08 -3.59
C ALA A 224 36.90 -1.61 -3.73
N HIS A 225 37.37 -2.36 -2.74
CA HIS A 225 37.23 -3.81 -2.70
C HIS A 225 37.22 -4.30 -1.25
N GLY A 226 36.78 -5.54 -1.04
CA GLY A 226 36.77 -6.15 0.29
C GLY A 226 36.26 -7.58 0.26
N TRP A 227 35.77 -8.04 1.41
CA TRP A 227 35.21 -9.37 1.58
C TRP A 227 33.76 -9.29 2.03
N THR A 228 32.92 -10.19 1.53
CA THR A 228 31.55 -10.36 2.01
C THR A 228 31.56 -11.00 3.41
N VAL A 229 30.44 -10.87 4.14
CA VAL A 229 30.21 -11.54 5.42
C VAL A 229 29.09 -12.58 5.26
N PRO A 230 29.37 -13.89 5.42
CA PRO A 230 28.32 -14.89 5.36
C PRO A 230 27.24 -14.69 6.42
N ARG A 231 25.97 -14.72 6.02
CA ARG A 231 24.80 -14.59 6.92
C ARG A 231 23.99 -15.88 7.03
N GLY A 232 24.16 -16.82 6.10
CA GLY A 232 23.41 -18.06 6.07
C GLY A 232 22.03 -17.88 5.43
N LEU A 233 21.07 -18.71 5.83
CA LEU A 233 19.69 -18.63 5.37
C LEU A 233 19.01 -17.40 6.02
N ASP A 234 18.55 -16.49 5.18
CA ASP A 234 17.69 -15.39 5.58
C ASP A 234 16.23 -15.87 5.64
N VAL A 235 15.64 -15.83 6.82
CA VAL A 235 14.25 -16.29 7.03
C VAL A 235 13.24 -15.42 6.30
N SER A 236 13.56 -14.14 6.04
CA SER A 236 12.61 -13.20 5.45
C SER A 236 12.38 -13.40 3.95
N SER A 237 13.31 -14.05 3.28
CA SER A 237 13.26 -14.39 1.85
C SER A 237 13.36 -15.88 1.55
N GLY A 238 13.82 -16.70 2.50
CA GLY A 238 14.18 -18.09 2.25
C GLY A 238 15.49 -18.26 1.46
N GLN A 239 16.25 -17.19 1.22
CA GLN A 239 17.50 -17.25 0.44
C GLN A 239 18.74 -17.34 1.32
N ARG A 240 19.78 -18.03 0.84
CA ARG A 240 21.11 -17.92 1.46
C ARG A 240 21.83 -16.68 0.97
N VAL A 241 22.38 -15.90 1.90
CA VAL A 241 22.93 -14.58 1.58
C VAL A 241 24.23 -14.27 2.31
N HIS A 242 25.00 -13.36 1.72
CA HIS A 242 26.09 -12.63 2.35
C HIS A 242 25.74 -11.14 2.42
N SER A 243 26.26 -10.44 3.43
CA SER A 243 26.24 -8.97 3.48
C SER A 243 27.54 -8.40 2.93
N ILE A 244 27.44 -7.23 2.30
CA ILE A 244 28.58 -6.43 1.83
C ILE A 244 28.47 -5.05 2.46
N ASP A 245 29.57 -4.57 3.03
CA ASP A 245 29.72 -3.21 3.55
C ASP A 245 30.81 -2.49 2.76
N PHE A 246 30.45 -1.38 2.14
CA PHE A 246 31.34 -0.49 1.42
C PHE A 246 31.20 0.97 1.89
N GLY A 247 30.69 1.17 3.11
CA GLY A 247 30.45 2.49 3.72
C GLY A 247 31.71 3.36 3.84
N ALA A 248 32.89 2.74 3.91
CA ALA A 248 34.18 3.42 3.92
C ALA A 248 34.48 4.22 2.64
N HIS A 249 33.87 3.85 1.50
CA HIS A 249 33.99 4.62 0.27
C HIS A 249 33.05 5.84 0.32
N ARG A 250 33.63 7.05 0.29
CA ARG A 250 32.89 8.33 0.41
C ARG A 250 32.93 9.19 -0.85
N ALA A 251 33.72 8.80 -1.85
CA ALA A 251 33.82 9.58 -3.07
C ALA A 251 32.48 9.58 -3.80
N ARG A 252 32.05 10.78 -4.21
CA ARG A 252 30.83 10.93 -5.02
C ARG A 252 31.05 10.32 -6.40
N GLY A 253 29.99 9.78 -6.98
CA GLY A 253 30.01 9.23 -8.32
C GLY A 253 28.63 8.82 -8.78
N THR A 254 28.48 8.59 -10.07
CA THR A 254 27.24 8.14 -10.69
C THR A 254 27.48 6.85 -11.46
N GLY A 255 26.46 5.98 -11.53
CA GLY A 255 26.55 4.72 -12.26
C GLY A 255 27.61 3.76 -11.72
N LEU A 256 27.83 3.75 -10.40
CA LEU A 256 28.70 2.76 -9.76
C LEU A 256 28.02 1.40 -9.76
N THR A 257 28.82 0.33 -9.80
CA THR A 257 28.33 -1.05 -9.69
C THR A 257 29.14 -1.83 -8.66
N LEU A 258 28.49 -2.77 -7.99
CA LEU A 258 29.11 -3.70 -7.06
C LEU A 258 29.21 -5.08 -7.72
N VAL A 259 30.42 -5.63 -7.78
CA VAL A 259 30.70 -6.94 -8.38
C VAL A 259 31.09 -7.92 -7.29
N ALA A 260 30.39 -9.04 -7.18
CA ALA A 260 30.70 -10.12 -6.27
C ALA A 260 30.19 -11.45 -6.84
N ASP A 261 30.93 -12.54 -6.64
CA ASP A 261 30.53 -13.88 -7.07
C ASP A 261 30.21 -14.00 -8.57
N GLY A 262 30.95 -13.28 -9.41
CA GLY A 262 30.74 -13.24 -10.86
C GLY A 262 29.58 -12.35 -11.33
N GLU A 263 28.76 -11.85 -10.40
CA GLU A 263 27.59 -11.03 -10.66
C GLU A 263 27.89 -9.54 -10.49
N THR A 264 27.14 -8.71 -11.22
CA THR A 264 27.24 -7.25 -11.16
C THR A 264 25.88 -6.67 -10.75
N SER A 265 25.85 -5.84 -9.71
CA SER A 265 24.63 -5.17 -9.27
C SER A 265 24.04 -4.27 -10.36
N ARG A 266 22.77 -3.88 -10.18
CA ARG A 266 22.25 -2.69 -10.84
C ARG A 266 23.12 -1.46 -10.50
N PRO A 267 23.29 -0.49 -11.41
CA PRO A 267 24.02 0.73 -11.12
C PRO A 267 23.34 1.58 -10.04
N PHE A 268 24.12 2.41 -9.35
CA PHE A 268 23.64 3.35 -8.34
C PHE A 268 24.57 4.56 -8.22
N ASP A 269 24.10 5.62 -7.58
CA ASP A 269 24.88 6.83 -7.32
C ASP A 269 25.46 6.87 -5.88
N ILE A 270 26.51 7.64 -5.66
CA ILE A 270 26.92 8.09 -4.31
C ILE A 270 26.84 9.61 -4.29
N GLY A 271 25.84 10.13 -3.57
CA GLY A 271 25.49 11.55 -3.58
C GLY A 271 24.17 11.84 -2.86
N THR A 272 23.76 13.11 -2.91
CA THR A 272 22.62 13.63 -2.13
C THR A 272 21.43 14.03 -3.00
N ALA A 273 21.68 14.32 -4.28
CA ALA A 273 20.70 14.89 -5.20
C ALA A 273 19.46 13.98 -5.40
N ARG A 274 19.62 12.66 -5.37
CA ARG A 274 18.51 11.72 -5.55
C ARG A 274 17.51 11.78 -4.39
N TYR A 275 17.98 11.86 -3.15
CA TYR A 275 17.09 11.98 -1.99
C TYR A 275 16.44 13.37 -1.89
N GLU A 276 17.17 14.43 -2.28
CA GLU A 276 16.61 15.78 -2.39
C GLU A 276 15.46 15.83 -3.41
N ARG A 277 15.57 15.08 -4.51
CA ARG A 277 14.49 14.95 -5.49
C ARG A 277 13.35 14.06 -4.98
N LEU A 278 13.70 12.91 -4.37
CA LEU A 278 12.72 11.96 -3.84
C LEU A 278 11.79 12.61 -2.83
N ARG A 279 12.31 13.43 -1.91
CA ARG A 279 11.45 14.11 -0.92
C ARG A 279 10.39 15.00 -1.58
N LEU A 280 10.74 15.66 -2.69
CA LEU A 280 9.84 16.58 -3.37
C LEU A 280 8.85 15.81 -4.22
N ASP A 281 9.31 14.82 -4.99
CA ASP A 281 8.45 14.00 -5.83
C ASP A 281 7.42 13.22 -4.98
N ALA A 282 7.85 12.65 -3.84
CA ALA A 282 6.94 11.97 -2.90
C ALA A 282 5.90 12.92 -2.27
N ALA A 283 6.23 14.19 -2.05
CA ALA A 283 5.27 15.19 -1.55
C ALA A 283 4.35 15.72 -2.67
N LYS A 284 4.82 15.73 -3.92
CA LYS A 284 4.02 16.18 -5.08
C LYS A 284 2.91 15.21 -5.46
N TYR A 285 3.00 13.95 -5.01
CA TYR A 285 1.96 12.91 -5.13
C TYR A 285 0.60 13.37 -4.58
N TYR A 286 0.58 14.08 -3.45
CA TYR A 286 -0.67 14.50 -2.83
C TYR A 286 -1.49 15.46 -3.70
N TYR A 287 -0.83 16.32 -4.49
CA TYR A 287 -1.53 17.20 -5.43
C TYR A 287 -2.33 16.38 -6.45
N THR A 288 -1.80 15.27 -6.96
CA THR A 288 -2.51 14.42 -7.92
C THR A 288 -3.65 13.65 -7.24
N GLN A 289 -3.52 13.32 -5.95
CA GLN A 289 -4.62 12.72 -5.18
C GLN A 289 -5.75 13.70 -4.81
N ARG A 290 -5.63 15.02 -5.03
CA ARG A 290 -6.68 15.97 -4.63
C ARG A 290 -8.04 15.70 -5.31
N SER A 291 -9.07 15.52 -4.50
CA SER A 291 -10.49 15.53 -4.90
C SER A 291 -11.01 16.97 -5.00
N GLY A 292 -12.08 17.21 -5.75
CA GLY A 292 -12.77 18.51 -5.79
C GLY A 292 -12.02 19.63 -6.52
N THR A 293 -10.96 19.34 -7.25
CA THR A 293 -10.17 20.33 -8.00
C THR A 293 -9.61 19.73 -9.28
N PRO A 294 -9.49 20.49 -10.38
CA PRO A 294 -8.77 20.01 -11.56
C PRO A 294 -7.29 19.84 -11.23
N ILE A 295 -6.70 18.76 -11.72
CA ILE A 295 -5.25 18.62 -11.73
C ILE A 295 -4.74 19.33 -12.97
N ARG A 296 -3.90 20.33 -12.75
CA ARG A 296 -3.38 21.19 -13.79
C ARG A 296 -2.19 20.55 -14.47
N ASP A 297 -2.30 20.37 -15.78
CA ASP A 297 -1.21 19.80 -16.60
C ASP A 297 0.05 20.69 -16.56
N ASP A 298 -0.08 22.01 -16.46
CA ASP A 298 1.08 22.91 -16.36
C ASP A 298 1.85 22.76 -15.03
N LEU A 299 1.21 22.24 -13.97
CA LEU A 299 1.85 21.91 -12.70
C LEU A 299 2.29 20.45 -12.63
N ARG A 300 1.60 19.55 -13.33
CA ARG A 300 1.90 18.11 -13.43
C ARG A 300 1.70 17.62 -14.87
N PRO A 301 2.70 17.83 -15.75
CA PRO A 301 2.58 17.44 -17.15
C PRO A 301 2.30 15.94 -17.31
N GLY A 302 1.28 15.60 -18.10
CA GLY A 302 0.82 14.23 -18.33
C GLY A 302 -0.18 13.72 -17.28
N TYR A 303 -0.48 14.52 -16.26
CA TYR A 303 -1.46 14.21 -15.20
C TYR A 303 -2.62 15.20 -15.17
N GLY A 304 -2.81 15.99 -16.22
CA GLY A 304 -3.98 16.86 -16.35
C GLY A 304 -5.28 16.06 -16.27
N ARG A 305 -6.17 16.40 -15.33
CA ARG A 305 -7.53 15.83 -15.28
C ARG A 305 -8.55 16.83 -14.75
N ALA A 306 -9.81 16.63 -15.14
CA ALA A 306 -10.93 17.38 -14.60
C ALA A 306 -11.09 17.15 -13.08
N ALA A 307 -11.80 18.06 -12.43
CA ALA A 307 -12.18 17.90 -11.03
C ALA A 307 -13.16 16.74 -10.88
N GLY A 308 -12.85 15.78 -10.01
CA GLY A 308 -13.79 14.75 -9.59
C GLY A 308 -14.57 15.19 -8.37
N HIS A 309 -15.75 14.60 -8.22
CA HIS A 309 -16.59 14.69 -7.02
C HIS A 309 -16.98 16.14 -6.64
N LEU A 310 -17.49 16.89 -7.62
CA LEU A 310 -18.07 18.24 -7.43
C LEU A 310 -19.59 18.34 -7.69
N GLY A 311 -20.30 17.20 -7.73
CA GLY A 311 -21.73 17.15 -8.03
C GLY A 311 -22.08 17.50 -9.47
N VAL A 312 -21.10 17.43 -10.37
CA VAL A 312 -21.29 17.58 -11.82
C VAL A 312 -21.45 16.17 -12.40
N ALA A 313 -22.57 15.93 -13.09
CA ALA A 313 -22.86 14.62 -13.68
C ALA A 313 -21.67 14.12 -14.52
N PRO A 314 -21.28 12.84 -14.39
CA PRO A 314 -22.01 11.77 -13.69
C PRO A 314 -21.84 11.72 -12.16
N ASN A 315 -20.94 12.50 -11.57
CA ASN A 315 -20.71 12.48 -10.12
C ASN A 315 -21.97 12.85 -9.32
N GLN A 316 -22.25 12.07 -8.28
CA GLN A 316 -23.37 12.30 -7.34
C GLN A 316 -22.92 12.84 -5.97
N GLY A 317 -21.69 13.35 -5.88
CA GLY A 317 -21.10 13.99 -4.71
C GLY A 317 -19.89 14.84 -5.11
N ASP A 318 -19.21 15.56 -4.24
CA ASP A 318 -19.29 15.52 -2.77
C ASP A 318 -19.84 16.83 -2.16
N THR A 319 -20.58 17.64 -2.93
CA THR A 319 -21.07 18.96 -2.50
C THR A 319 -22.36 18.91 -1.66
N ALA A 320 -23.07 17.78 -1.66
CA ALA A 320 -24.26 17.54 -0.84
C ALA A 320 -24.48 16.03 -0.62
N VAL A 321 -23.53 15.38 0.07
CA VAL A 321 -23.51 13.93 0.26
C VAL A 321 -24.50 13.51 1.34
N PRO A 322 -25.45 12.59 1.07
CA PRO A 322 -26.32 12.02 2.09
C PRO A 322 -25.59 11.01 2.97
N CYS A 323 -26.09 10.82 4.19
CA CYS A 323 -25.73 9.64 4.97
C CYS A 323 -26.21 8.34 4.32
N GLN A 324 -25.47 7.25 4.59
CA GLN A 324 -25.96 5.89 4.34
C GLN A 324 -27.33 5.70 5.00
N PRO A 325 -28.25 4.92 4.39
CA PRO A 325 -29.59 4.71 4.94
C PRO A 325 -29.57 4.29 6.42
N GLY A 326 -30.30 5.03 7.26
CA GLY A 326 -30.42 4.74 8.69
C GLY A 326 -29.35 5.38 9.59
N VAL A 327 -28.35 6.05 9.02
CA VAL A 327 -27.27 6.72 9.78
C VAL A 327 -27.65 8.13 10.21
N CYS A 328 -28.14 8.97 9.29
CA CYS A 328 -28.62 10.32 9.57
C CYS A 328 -29.59 10.81 8.48
N ASP A 329 -30.25 11.96 8.70
CA ASP A 329 -31.23 12.57 7.77
C ASP A 329 -30.77 13.91 7.15
N TYR A 330 -29.48 14.25 7.29
CA TYR A 330 -28.88 15.44 6.69
C TYR A 330 -27.91 15.09 5.54
N THR A 331 -27.47 16.12 4.83
CA THR A 331 -26.38 16.05 3.85
C THR A 331 -25.25 16.99 4.24
N LEU A 332 -24.02 16.70 3.81
CA LEU A 332 -22.85 17.57 4.00
C LEU A 332 -22.14 17.87 2.68
N ASP A 333 -21.62 19.09 2.55
CA ASP A 333 -20.54 19.37 1.61
C ASP A 333 -19.23 18.87 2.23
N VAL A 334 -18.69 17.80 1.65
CA VAL A 334 -17.41 17.20 2.02
C VAL A 334 -16.44 17.21 0.86
N SER A 335 -16.60 18.15 -0.09
CA SER A 335 -15.69 18.34 -1.23
C SER A 335 -14.26 18.71 -0.79
N GLY A 336 -13.27 18.40 -1.63
CA GLY A 336 -11.85 18.52 -1.30
C GLY A 336 -11.30 17.25 -0.64
N GLY A 337 -10.13 17.38 0.00
CA GLY A 337 -9.37 16.25 0.54
C GLY A 337 -8.65 15.45 -0.54
N TRP A 338 -7.97 14.39 -0.12
CA TRP A 338 -7.32 13.44 -1.01
C TRP A 338 -8.17 12.19 -1.22
N TYR A 339 -8.16 11.67 -2.44
CA TYR A 339 -8.47 10.26 -2.66
C TYR A 339 -7.40 9.41 -1.96
N ASP A 340 -7.86 8.45 -1.19
CA ASP A 340 -7.05 7.74 -0.21
C ASP A 340 -6.02 6.81 -0.84
N ALA A 341 -6.43 6.08 -1.86
CA ALA A 341 -5.61 5.05 -2.46
C ALA A 341 -5.82 4.98 -3.98
N GLY A 342 -5.99 3.76 -4.49
CA GLY A 342 -6.37 3.50 -5.87
C GLY A 342 -7.86 3.76 -6.15
N ASP A 343 -8.67 3.98 -5.12
CA ASP A 343 -10.09 4.31 -5.16
C ASP A 343 -10.38 5.81 -5.04
N HIS A 344 -11.66 6.18 -5.09
CA HIS A 344 -12.11 7.55 -4.92
C HIS A 344 -12.73 7.83 -3.55
N GLY A 345 -12.59 6.91 -2.58
CA GLY A 345 -12.98 7.13 -1.20
C GLY A 345 -12.04 8.10 -0.47
N LYS A 346 -12.57 8.69 0.61
CA LYS A 346 -11.85 9.60 1.52
C LYS A 346 -12.19 9.24 2.95
N TYR A 347 -11.18 8.98 3.79
CA TYR A 347 -11.35 8.31 5.08
C TYR A 347 -10.69 9.13 6.18
N VAL A 348 -11.43 9.48 7.22
CA VAL A 348 -10.94 10.39 8.28
C VAL A 348 -9.84 9.74 9.12
N VAL A 349 -9.90 8.42 9.34
CA VAL A 349 -8.86 7.69 10.09
C VAL A 349 -7.54 7.67 9.30
N ASN A 350 -7.53 7.17 8.07
CA ASN A 350 -6.30 7.11 7.27
C ASN A 350 -5.80 8.50 6.84
N GLY A 351 -6.72 9.41 6.49
CA GLY A 351 -6.42 10.82 6.24
C GLY A 351 -5.87 11.55 7.47
N GLY A 352 -6.31 11.16 8.67
CA GLY A 352 -5.83 11.68 9.94
C GLY A 352 -4.35 11.36 10.19
N ILE A 353 -3.97 10.08 10.22
CA ILE A 353 -2.56 9.69 10.43
C ILE A 353 -1.65 10.25 9.32
N THR A 354 -2.14 10.27 8.07
CA THR A 354 -1.42 10.85 6.93
C THR A 354 -1.14 12.33 7.13
N THR A 355 -2.18 13.10 7.47
CA THR A 355 -2.08 14.53 7.72
C THR A 355 -1.08 14.81 8.85
N TRP A 356 -1.15 14.03 9.92
CA TRP A 356 -0.19 14.13 11.01
C TRP A 356 1.25 13.87 10.56
N GLU A 357 1.51 12.87 9.73
CA GLU A 357 2.87 12.60 9.25
C GLU A 357 3.45 13.74 8.40
N LEU A 358 2.63 14.37 7.54
CA LEU A 358 3.07 15.54 6.76
C LEU A 358 3.31 16.76 7.65
N LEU A 359 2.39 17.04 8.58
CA LEU A 359 2.54 18.11 9.57
C LEU A 359 3.75 17.88 10.48
N SER A 360 3.99 16.63 10.88
CA SER A 360 5.13 16.22 11.70
C SER A 360 6.44 16.27 10.93
N THR A 361 6.42 16.03 9.61
CA THR A 361 7.59 16.25 8.74
C THR A 361 7.98 17.73 8.74
N TYR A 362 6.99 18.62 8.60
CA TYR A 362 7.22 20.06 8.72
C TYR A 362 7.67 20.45 10.13
N GLU A 363 7.00 19.99 11.18
CA GLU A 363 7.28 20.33 12.57
C GLU A 363 8.64 19.82 13.03
N ARG A 364 9.04 18.60 12.61
CA ARG A 364 10.41 18.10 12.78
C ARG A 364 11.42 19.09 12.19
N SER A 365 11.16 19.66 11.02
CA SER A 365 12.09 20.61 10.40
C SER A 365 12.34 21.84 11.28
N LEU A 366 11.38 22.22 12.13
CA LEU A 366 11.48 23.35 13.07
C LEU A 366 12.24 23.00 14.35
N HIS A 367 12.18 21.75 14.81
CA HIS A 367 12.64 21.35 16.14
C HIS A 367 13.87 20.43 16.16
N ALA A 368 14.10 19.66 15.10
CA ALA A 368 15.25 18.78 14.99
C ALA A 368 16.52 19.56 14.61
N ARG A 369 17.67 19.18 15.18
CA ARG A 369 18.97 19.79 14.88
C ARG A 369 19.36 19.72 13.40
N THR A 370 18.95 18.66 12.70
CA THR A 370 19.23 18.46 11.27
C THR A 370 18.12 18.96 10.36
N GLY A 371 17.00 19.45 10.93
CA GLY A 371 15.84 19.91 10.18
C GLY A 371 16.14 21.14 9.32
N ARG A 372 15.57 21.17 8.10
CA ARG A 372 15.75 22.27 7.13
C ARG A 372 14.39 22.79 6.62
N PRO A 373 13.72 23.73 7.32
CA PRO A 373 12.37 24.18 6.97
C PRO A 373 12.23 24.72 5.55
N SER A 374 13.28 25.35 5.01
CA SER A 374 13.29 25.91 3.65
C SER A 374 13.18 24.85 2.55
N ARG A 375 13.38 23.56 2.84
CA ARG A 375 13.29 22.48 1.84
C ARG A 375 11.85 22.14 1.43
N PHE A 376 10.88 22.51 2.25
CA PHE A 376 9.45 22.51 1.94
C PHE A 376 8.86 23.91 2.07
N GLY A 377 9.69 24.94 1.85
CA GLY A 377 9.22 26.32 1.85
C GLY A 377 8.24 26.60 0.71
N ASP A 378 7.73 27.81 0.71
CA ASP A 378 6.88 28.35 -0.36
C ASP A 378 7.56 28.19 -1.74
N GLY A 379 6.84 27.63 -2.71
CA GLY A 379 7.28 27.45 -4.10
C GLY A 379 8.16 26.24 -4.39
N THR A 380 8.20 25.24 -3.50
CA THR A 380 9.04 24.04 -3.64
C THR A 380 8.32 22.84 -4.28
N LEU A 381 6.99 22.77 -4.18
CA LEU A 381 6.17 21.66 -4.67
C LEU A 381 5.38 21.98 -5.95
N ALA A 382 5.42 23.23 -6.42
CA ALA A 382 4.71 23.68 -7.62
C ALA A 382 3.21 23.33 -7.53
N LEU A 383 2.56 23.91 -6.52
CA LEU A 383 1.14 23.77 -6.23
C LEU A 383 0.38 25.03 -6.72
N PRO A 384 -0.94 24.97 -6.86
CA PRO A 384 -1.75 26.17 -7.08
C PRO A 384 -1.54 27.24 -6.01
N GLU A 385 -1.24 26.83 -4.77
CA GLU A 385 -1.00 27.71 -3.63
C GLU A 385 0.41 28.31 -3.60
N SER A 386 1.37 27.76 -4.35
CA SER A 386 2.75 28.24 -4.36
C SER A 386 2.82 29.73 -4.71
N GLY A 387 3.55 30.48 -3.88
CA GLY A 387 3.69 31.94 -3.92
C GLY A 387 2.85 32.68 -2.87
N ASN A 388 2.10 31.96 -2.02
CA ASN A 388 1.21 32.55 -1.01
C ASN A 388 1.91 32.87 0.34
N ARG A 389 3.22 32.61 0.46
CA ARG A 389 4.04 32.75 1.68
C ARG A 389 3.74 31.74 2.80
N VAL A 390 3.05 30.66 2.48
CA VAL A 390 2.89 29.48 3.34
C VAL A 390 3.87 28.41 2.82
N PRO A 391 4.51 27.62 3.70
CA PRO A 391 5.28 26.47 3.25
C PRO A 391 4.39 25.52 2.43
N ASP A 392 4.81 25.14 1.23
CA ASP A 392 3.98 24.33 0.32
C ASP A 392 3.53 23.00 0.93
N LEU A 393 4.32 22.39 1.83
CA LEU A 393 3.91 21.16 2.53
C LEU A 393 2.72 21.42 3.49
N LEU A 394 2.65 22.61 4.09
CA LEU A 394 1.47 23.02 4.84
C LEU A 394 0.31 23.32 3.89
N ASP A 395 0.51 23.98 2.74
CA ASP A 395 -0.59 24.16 1.78
C ASP A 395 -1.19 22.83 1.33
N GLU A 396 -0.36 21.83 1.07
CA GLU A 396 -0.84 20.50 0.72
C GLU A 396 -1.60 19.86 1.90
N ALA A 397 -1.03 19.83 3.10
CA ALA A 397 -1.72 19.29 4.28
C ALA A 397 -3.02 20.04 4.62
N ARG A 398 -3.11 21.34 4.27
CA ARG A 398 -4.32 22.14 4.46
C ARG A 398 -5.48 21.62 3.63
N TRP A 399 -5.20 21.07 2.44
CA TRP A 399 -6.22 20.50 1.56
C TRP A 399 -7.00 19.37 2.25
N GLU A 400 -6.29 18.47 2.94
CA GLU A 400 -6.90 17.39 3.71
C GLU A 400 -7.52 17.88 5.01
N LEU A 401 -6.86 18.79 5.74
CA LEU A 401 -7.42 19.37 6.96
C LEU A 401 -8.79 20.02 6.72
N ASP A 402 -8.97 20.75 5.60
CA ASP A 402 -10.26 21.34 5.28
C ASP A 402 -11.34 20.27 4.99
N PHE A 403 -10.97 19.10 4.45
CA PHE A 403 -11.86 17.93 4.35
C PHE A 403 -12.19 17.32 5.72
N LEU A 404 -11.17 17.03 6.54
CA LEU A 404 -11.38 16.46 7.88
C LEU A 404 -12.31 17.34 8.74
N LEU A 405 -12.17 18.66 8.65
CA LEU A 405 -13.06 19.61 9.33
C LEU A 405 -14.51 19.56 8.82
N LYS A 406 -14.73 19.33 7.53
CA LYS A 406 -16.07 19.19 6.94
C LYS A 406 -16.76 17.88 7.34
N MET A 407 -15.99 16.86 7.72
CA MET A 407 -16.52 15.57 8.19
C MET A 407 -17.08 15.63 9.62
N GLN A 408 -16.90 16.74 10.34
CA GLN A 408 -17.44 16.91 11.68
C GLN A 408 -18.96 17.10 11.66
N VAL A 409 -19.67 16.28 12.42
CA VAL A 409 -21.13 16.32 12.58
C VAL A 409 -21.56 17.71 13.08
N PRO A 410 -22.47 18.41 12.38
CA PRO A 410 -22.86 19.77 12.71
C PRO A 410 -23.52 19.93 14.09
N ALA A 411 -23.42 21.13 14.66
CA ALA A 411 -24.15 21.47 15.87
C ALA A 411 -25.67 21.31 15.67
N GLY A 412 -26.35 20.79 16.70
CA GLY A 412 -27.80 20.55 16.66
C GLY A 412 -28.20 19.19 16.07
N GLN A 413 -27.26 18.45 15.46
CA GLN A 413 -27.48 17.08 15.00
C GLN A 413 -27.18 16.05 16.09
N PRO A 414 -27.75 14.84 16.02
CA PRO A 414 -27.29 13.70 16.83
C PRO A 414 -25.79 13.49 16.62
N LEU A 415 -25.03 13.21 17.70
CA LEU A 415 -23.58 13.05 17.67
C LEU A 415 -22.78 14.32 17.28
N ALA A 416 -23.36 15.52 17.43
CA ALA A 416 -22.67 16.79 17.16
C ALA A 416 -21.23 16.83 17.73
N GLY A 417 -20.27 17.18 16.88
CA GLY A 417 -18.85 17.20 17.20
C GLY A 417 -18.08 15.92 16.90
N MET A 418 -18.75 14.76 16.78
CA MET A 418 -18.12 13.54 16.23
C MET A 418 -17.74 13.75 14.76
N ALA A 419 -16.87 12.92 14.19
CA ALA A 419 -16.54 12.94 12.76
C ALA A 419 -17.07 11.68 12.07
N HIS A 420 -17.70 11.85 10.90
CA HIS A 420 -18.01 10.75 10.00
C HIS A 420 -16.74 9.96 9.67
N HIS A 421 -16.83 8.64 9.65
CA HIS A 421 -15.65 7.81 9.47
C HIS A 421 -15.02 7.98 8.09
N LYS A 422 -15.87 8.06 7.06
CA LYS A 422 -15.47 8.07 5.65
C LYS A 422 -16.60 8.55 4.75
N VAL A 423 -16.23 8.90 3.52
CA VAL A 423 -17.13 9.13 2.39
C VAL A 423 -16.60 8.39 1.17
N HIS A 424 -17.42 7.54 0.58
CA HIS A 424 -17.08 6.82 -0.65
C HIS A 424 -18.32 6.44 -1.45
N ASP A 425 -18.11 5.68 -2.52
CA ASP A 425 -19.14 5.16 -3.41
C ASP A 425 -20.02 4.14 -2.70
N GLU A 426 -21.29 4.03 -3.09
CA GLU A 426 -22.19 2.98 -2.62
C GLU A 426 -21.71 1.57 -3.04
N GLN A 427 -21.01 1.45 -4.18
CA GLN A 427 -20.46 0.21 -4.71
C GLN A 427 -19.06 0.43 -5.30
N TRP A 428 -18.25 -0.63 -5.29
CA TRP A 428 -16.90 -0.57 -5.87
C TRP A 428 -16.99 -0.36 -7.38
N THR A 429 -16.25 0.62 -7.88
CA THR A 429 -16.05 0.84 -9.33
C THR A 429 -14.88 0.03 -9.87
N GLY A 430 -14.90 -0.28 -11.16
CA GLY A 430 -13.84 -1.03 -11.84
C GLY A 430 -12.64 -0.16 -12.28
N LEU A 431 -11.60 -0.82 -12.79
CA LEU A 431 -10.47 -0.18 -13.45
C LEU A 431 -10.63 -0.20 -14.99
N PRO A 432 -10.13 0.82 -15.71
CA PRO A 432 -9.76 2.15 -15.23
C PRO A 432 -10.99 3.05 -15.03
N LEU A 433 -10.87 4.09 -14.20
CA LEU A 433 -11.93 5.11 -14.04
C LEU A 433 -11.35 6.45 -13.59
N LEU A 434 -11.66 7.53 -14.31
CA LEU A 434 -11.29 8.88 -13.87
C LEU A 434 -12.26 9.39 -12.79
N PRO A 435 -11.79 10.18 -11.80
CA PRO A 435 -12.66 10.69 -10.73
C PRO A 435 -13.88 11.50 -11.23
N ALA A 436 -13.75 12.23 -12.33
CA ALA A 436 -14.83 13.02 -12.92
C ALA A 436 -15.86 12.16 -13.69
N ALA A 437 -15.53 10.91 -13.99
CA ALA A 437 -16.40 9.97 -14.69
C ALA A 437 -17.15 9.03 -13.73
N ASP A 438 -16.87 9.10 -12.43
CA ASP A 438 -17.47 8.25 -11.41
C ASP A 438 -18.99 8.47 -11.29
N PRO A 439 -19.83 7.47 -11.60
CA PRO A 439 -21.28 7.62 -11.59
C PRO A 439 -21.91 7.24 -10.24
N GLN A 440 -21.13 6.71 -9.29
CA GLN A 440 -21.68 6.14 -8.07
C GLN A 440 -22.32 7.21 -7.18
N LYS A 441 -23.36 6.79 -6.46
CA LYS A 441 -23.87 7.55 -5.33
C LYS A 441 -22.77 7.60 -4.27
N ARG A 442 -22.56 8.79 -3.69
CA ARG A 442 -21.63 9.00 -2.58
C ARG A 442 -22.38 8.96 -1.26
N GLU A 443 -21.80 8.33 -0.24
CA GLU A 443 -22.44 8.18 1.06
C GLU A 443 -21.51 8.59 2.21
N LEU A 444 -22.05 9.30 3.21
CA LEU A 444 -21.40 9.50 4.50
C LEU A 444 -21.65 8.28 5.37
N HIS A 445 -20.58 7.68 5.86
CA HIS A 445 -20.64 6.53 6.76
C HIS A 445 -20.75 6.99 8.23
N PRO A 446 -21.21 6.11 9.14
CA PRO A 446 -21.40 6.46 10.55
C PRO A 446 -20.20 7.17 11.20
N PRO A 447 -20.42 8.15 12.09
CA PRO A 447 -19.34 8.69 12.90
C PRO A 447 -18.72 7.64 13.83
N THR A 448 -17.40 7.65 13.97
CA THR A 448 -16.67 6.77 14.90
C THR A 448 -15.82 7.56 15.89
N THR A 449 -15.54 6.97 17.05
CA THR A 449 -14.62 7.52 18.05
C THR A 449 -13.24 7.73 17.44
N THR A 450 -12.72 6.74 16.70
CA THR A 450 -11.39 6.77 16.09
C THR A 450 -11.25 7.90 15.07
N ALA A 451 -12.23 8.09 14.19
CA ALA A 451 -12.27 9.21 13.23
C ALA A 451 -12.35 10.56 13.95
N THR A 452 -13.18 10.64 14.99
CA THR A 452 -13.33 11.86 15.80
C THR A 452 -12.02 12.26 16.48
N LEU A 453 -11.28 11.30 17.01
CA LEU A 453 -10.01 11.55 17.67
C LEU A 453 -8.86 11.84 16.68
N ASN A 454 -8.86 11.21 15.51
CA ASN A 454 -7.97 11.59 14.39
C ASN A 454 -8.18 13.05 13.97
N LEU A 455 -9.43 13.51 13.84
CA LEU A 455 -9.77 14.91 13.63
C LEU A 455 -9.28 15.79 14.78
N ALA A 456 -9.50 15.38 16.04
CA ALA A 456 -9.07 16.14 17.20
C ALA A 456 -7.55 16.35 17.23
N ALA A 457 -6.78 15.29 16.98
CA ALA A 457 -5.32 15.32 17.00
C ALA A 457 -4.75 16.21 15.89
N THR A 458 -5.16 15.97 14.64
CA THR A 458 -4.66 16.71 13.47
C THR A 458 -5.08 18.18 13.49
N ALA A 459 -6.31 18.50 13.91
CA ALA A 459 -6.77 19.88 14.03
C ALA A 459 -6.05 20.63 15.17
N ALA A 460 -5.69 19.95 16.26
CA ALA A 460 -4.85 20.55 17.30
C ALA A 460 -3.43 20.84 16.78
N GLN A 461 -2.79 19.89 16.07
CA GLN A 461 -1.50 20.11 15.43
C GLN A 461 -1.53 21.25 14.40
N ALA A 462 -2.56 21.28 13.56
CA ALA A 462 -2.77 22.37 12.62
C ALA A 462 -2.90 23.72 13.34
N ALA A 463 -3.64 23.79 14.45
CA ALA A 463 -3.81 25.04 15.17
C ALA A 463 -2.47 25.69 15.61
N ARG A 464 -1.49 24.91 16.05
CA ARG A 464 -0.17 25.45 16.42
C ARG A 464 0.70 25.78 15.20
N LEU A 465 0.69 24.93 14.17
CA LEU A 465 1.57 25.09 13.01
C LEU A 465 1.13 26.19 12.05
N TYR A 466 -0.17 26.45 11.93
CA TYR A 466 -0.70 27.48 11.04
C TYR A 466 -0.80 28.86 11.68
N ARG A 467 -0.66 28.97 13.01
CA ARG A 467 -0.76 30.26 13.72
C ARG A 467 0.12 31.39 13.15
N PRO A 468 1.36 31.13 12.66
CA PRO A 468 2.19 32.16 12.03
C PRO A 468 1.69 32.63 10.66
N TYR A 469 0.89 31.82 9.97
CA TYR A 469 0.51 32.00 8.56
C TYR A 469 -0.96 32.40 8.40
N ASP A 470 -1.85 31.73 9.13
CA ASP A 470 -3.31 31.94 9.10
C ASP A 470 -3.90 31.74 10.51
N LYS A 471 -4.02 32.85 11.23
CA LYS A 471 -4.57 32.86 12.60
C LYS A 471 -6.04 32.48 12.66
N ALA A 472 -6.82 32.81 11.62
CA ALA A 472 -8.25 32.53 11.60
C ALA A 472 -8.49 31.03 11.44
N PHE A 473 -7.76 30.38 10.52
CA PHE A 473 -7.77 28.94 10.42
C PHE A 473 -7.25 28.26 11.68
N ALA A 474 -6.13 28.72 12.23
CA ALA A 474 -5.58 28.14 13.46
C ALA A 474 -6.62 28.12 14.60
N GLN A 475 -7.40 29.19 14.74
CA GLN A 475 -8.49 29.24 15.73
C GLN A 475 -9.65 28.29 15.37
N ARG A 476 -10.03 28.19 14.10
CA ARG A 476 -11.05 27.26 13.62
C ARG A 476 -10.66 25.81 13.90
N ALA A 477 -9.43 25.44 13.58
CA ALA A 477 -8.88 24.10 13.82
C ALA A 477 -8.88 23.77 15.32
N LEU A 478 -8.43 24.70 16.19
CA LEU A 478 -8.45 24.48 17.64
C LEU A 478 -9.87 24.30 18.20
N ASN A 479 -10.85 25.05 17.68
CA ASN A 479 -12.24 24.92 18.09
C ASN A 479 -12.81 23.55 17.70
N ALA A 480 -12.58 23.13 16.45
CA ALA A 480 -12.99 21.82 15.97
C ALA A 480 -12.35 20.69 16.78
N ALA A 481 -11.05 20.80 17.10
CA ALA A 481 -10.33 19.83 17.92
C ALA A 481 -10.95 19.65 19.31
N ARG A 482 -11.31 20.76 19.97
CA ARG A 482 -11.97 20.72 21.29
C ARG A 482 -13.38 20.13 21.23
N MET A 483 -14.12 20.43 20.17
CA MET A 483 -15.46 19.86 19.96
C MET A 483 -15.37 18.35 19.74
N ALA A 484 -14.45 17.91 18.88
CA ALA A 484 -14.20 16.50 18.60
C ALA A 484 -13.78 15.74 19.87
N TRP A 485 -12.83 16.28 20.63
CA TRP A 485 -12.43 15.73 21.91
C TRP A 485 -13.61 15.55 22.88
N ALA A 486 -14.43 16.59 23.04
CA ALA A 486 -15.58 16.53 23.95
C ALA A 486 -16.63 15.50 23.48
N ALA A 487 -16.87 15.41 22.18
CA ALA A 487 -17.80 14.45 21.60
C ALA A 487 -17.29 13.00 21.75
N ALA A 488 -16.00 12.75 21.51
CA ALA A 488 -15.38 11.43 21.69
C ALA A 488 -15.49 10.95 23.15
N LEU A 489 -15.28 11.84 24.14
CA LEU A 489 -15.49 11.49 25.55
C LEU A 489 -16.95 11.14 25.88
N ALA A 490 -17.92 11.73 25.18
CA ALA A 490 -19.33 11.40 25.35
C ALA A 490 -19.73 10.10 24.63
N HIS A 491 -18.97 9.70 23.61
CA HIS A 491 -19.23 8.53 22.76
C HIS A 491 -17.96 7.69 22.55
N PRO A 492 -17.37 7.11 23.60
CA PRO A 492 -16.02 6.51 23.52
C PRO A 492 -15.96 5.17 22.77
N HIS A 493 -17.09 4.53 22.46
CA HIS A 493 -17.15 3.15 21.95
C HIS A 493 -18.00 3.02 20.66
N LEU A 494 -17.94 4.02 19.77
CA LEU A 494 -18.52 3.94 18.43
C LEU A 494 -17.43 3.57 17.44
N TYR A 495 -17.43 2.33 16.97
CA TYR A 495 -16.38 1.78 16.11
C TYR A 495 -16.90 1.51 14.70
N ALA A 496 -15.99 1.51 13.72
CA ALA A 496 -16.33 1.15 12.35
C ALA A 496 -16.65 -0.35 12.27
N ASP A 497 -17.72 -0.69 11.55
CA ASP A 497 -18.09 -2.07 11.32
C ASP A 497 -17.14 -2.69 10.27
N PRO A 498 -16.41 -3.78 10.57
CA PRO A 498 -15.57 -4.45 9.57
C PRO A 498 -16.32 -4.96 8.35
N ALA A 499 -17.65 -5.12 8.41
CA ALA A 499 -18.50 -5.50 7.28
C ALA A 499 -18.91 -4.30 6.40
N ASP A 500 -18.69 -3.06 6.84
CA ASP A 500 -18.97 -1.84 6.08
C ASP A 500 -17.83 -1.55 5.10
N GLY A 501 -17.54 -2.50 4.20
CA GLY A 501 -16.42 -2.46 3.25
C GLY A 501 -16.83 -2.41 1.77
N THR A 502 -18.12 -2.20 1.49
CA THR A 502 -18.64 -2.13 0.12
C THR A 502 -18.47 -0.73 -0.44
N GLY A 503 -17.81 -0.61 -1.60
CA GLY A 503 -17.58 0.69 -2.26
C GLY A 503 -16.45 1.54 -1.67
N GLY A 504 -15.83 1.08 -0.58
CA GLY A 504 -14.68 1.70 0.05
C GLY A 504 -14.15 0.88 1.22
N GLY A 505 -12.88 1.10 1.58
CA GLY A 505 -12.22 0.38 2.68
C GLY A 505 -12.95 0.57 4.02
N ALA A 506 -13.06 -0.49 4.82
CA ALA A 506 -13.77 -0.43 6.10
C ALA A 506 -12.98 0.33 7.19
N TYR A 507 -11.64 0.32 7.13
CA TYR A 507 -10.74 0.86 8.17
C TYR A 507 -11.19 0.53 9.62
N PRO A 508 -11.52 -0.75 9.93
CA PRO A 508 -12.09 -1.11 11.21
C PRO A 508 -11.04 -1.10 12.31
N ASP A 509 -11.45 -0.61 13.46
CA ASP A 509 -10.66 -0.58 14.69
C ASP A 509 -11.62 -0.50 15.88
N ASP A 510 -11.49 -1.44 16.81
CA ASP A 510 -12.35 -1.61 17.98
C ASP A 510 -11.70 -1.13 19.31
N ASP A 511 -10.51 -0.52 19.23
CA ASP A 511 -9.83 0.09 20.37
C ASP A 511 -9.43 1.54 20.06
N ALA A 512 -10.08 2.51 20.70
CA ALA A 512 -9.72 3.93 20.56
C ALA A 512 -8.70 4.43 21.61
N THR A 513 -8.10 3.53 22.40
CA THR A 513 -7.26 3.89 23.55
C THR A 513 -6.04 4.71 23.14
N ASP A 514 -5.44 4.38 22.02
CA ASP A 514 -4.28 5.07 21.47
C ASP A 514 -4.65 6.34 20.71
N GLU A 515 -5.80 6.43 20.05
CA GLU A 515 -6.30 7.68 19.48
C GLU A 515 -6.61 8.69 20.59
N PHE A 516 -7.15 8.23 21.73
CA PHE A 516 -7.37 9.09 22.90
C PHE A 516 -6.04 9.63 23.45
N TYR A 517 -5.03 8.77 23.52
CA TYR A 517 -3.68 9.16 23.92
C TYR A 517 -3.07 10.19 22.96
N TRP A 518 -3.18 9.94 21.66
CA TRP A 518 -2.65 10.81 20.62
C TRP A 518 -3.37 12.17 20.57
N ALA A 519 -4.70 12.19 20.55
CA ALA A 519 -5.47 13.44 20.56
C ALA A 519 -5.19 14.28 21.82
N ALA A 520 -5.09 13.63 22.99
CA ALA A 520 -4.72 14.32 24.23
C ALA A 520 -3.30 14.89 24.17
N ALA A 521 -2.34 14.15 23.57
CA ALA A 521 -0.98 14.64 23.35
C ALA A 521 -0.96 15.90 22.48
N GLU A 522 -1.65 15.89 21.34
CA GLU A 522 -1.70 17.03 20.42
C GLU A 522 -2.41 18.25 21.02
N LEU A 523 -3.52 18.03 21.75
CA LEU A 523 -4.22 19.09 22.47
C LEU A 523 -3.35 19.67 23.60
N TYR A 524 -2.58 18.83 24.31
CA TYR A 524 -1.64 19.30 25.31
C TYR A 524 -0.51 20.11 24.69
N LEU A 525 0.13 19.62 23.63
CA LEU A 525 1.21 20.33 22.91
C LEU A 525 0.75 21.70 22.40
N THR A 526 -0.52 21.80 22.01
CA THR A 526 -1.09 23.01 21.42
C THR A 526 -1.57 24.02 22.48
N THR A 527 -2.10 23.55 23.61
CA THR A 527 -2.80 24.40 24.59
C THR A 527 -2.09 24.55 25.93
N GLY A 528 -1.26 23.58 26.30
CA GLY A 528 -0.65 23.47 27.63
C GLY A 528 -1.65 23.16 28.76
N GLU A 529 -2.91 22.84 28.46
CA GLU A 529 -3.92 22.62 29.50
C GLU A 529 -3.71 21.33 30.28
N GLN A 530 -3.80 21.43 31.61
CA GLN A 530 -3.53 20.33 32.54
C GLN A 530 -4.43 19.11 32.29
N ARG A 531 -5.70 19.30 31.95
CA ARG A 531 -6.64 18.19 31.68
C ARG A 531 -6.18 17.23 30.58
N PHE A 532 -5.47 17.74 29.57
CA PHE A 532 -4.94 16.92 28.48
C PHE A 532 -3.65 16.22 28.92
N ALA A 533 -2.80 16.90 29.69
CA ALA A 533 -1.65 16.26 30.33
C ALA A 533 -2.08 15.11 31.25
N ASP A 534 -3.12 15.32 32.07
CA ASP A 534 -3.67 14.30 32.97
C ASP A 534 -4.18 13.08 32.18
N HIS A 535 -4.86 13.31 31.05
CA HIS A 535 -5.31 12.22 30.19
C HIS A 535 -4.14 11.45 29.55
N VAL A 536 -3.13 12.17 29.04
CA VAL A 536 -1.88 11.56 28.55
C VAL A 536 -1.25 10.69 29.64
N LEU A 537 -1.08 11.21 30.86
CA LEU A 537 -0.41 10.50 31.95
C LEU A 537 -1.22 9.31 32.48
N ALA A 538 -2.55 9.37 32.41
CA ALA A 538 -3.43 8.30 32.85
C ALA A 538 -3.64 7.20 31.80
N SER A 539 -3.35 7.47 30.52
CA SER A 539 -3.54 6.50 29.45
C SER A 539 -2.59 5.29 29.61
N PRO A 540 -3.07 4.05 29.41
CA PRO A 540 -2.20 2.87 29.42
C PRO A 540 -1.14 2.92 28.31
N ALA A 541 -1.46 3.54 27.16
CA ALA A 541 -0.53 3.74 26.07
C ALA A 541 0.68 4.61 26.45
N HIS A 542 0.58 5.41 27.53
CA HIS A 542 1.67 6.27 28.02
C HIS A 542 2.82 5.50 28.68
N THR A 543 2.59 4.28 29.16
CA THR A 543 3.67 3.45 29.75
C THR A 543 3.87 2.13 29.04
N ALA A 544 2.92 1.70 28.20
CA ALA A 544 3.02 0.49 27.40
C ALA A 544 4.22 0.51 26.43
N ASP A 545 4.65 -0.69 26.04
CA ASP A 545 5.56 -0.86 24.92
C ASP A 545 4.75 -0.83 23.62
N ILE A 546 4.75 0.33 22.97
CA ILE A 546 3.97 0.62 21.76
C ILE A 546 4.77 0.42 20.47
N PHE A 547 6.08 0.16 20.58
CA PHE A 547 6.98 0.02 19.42
C PHE A 547 7.13 -1.46 19.07
N VAL A 548 6.08 -2.00 18.45
CA VAL A 548 5.98 -3.41 18.07
C VAL A 548 6.66 -3.70 16.72
N PRO A 549 6.96 -4.97 16.38
CA PRO A 549 7.65 -5.30 15.11
C PRO A 549 6.95 -4.80 13.85
N ASN A 550 5.61 -4.80 13.86
CA ASN A 550 4.78 -4.34 12.73
C ASN A 550 4.71 -2.81 12.64
N GLY A 551 5.32 -2.08 13.57
CA GLY A 551 5.33 -0.63 13.60
C GLY A 551 4.01 -0.01 14.01
N PHE A 552 3.76 1.19 13.47
CA PHE A 552 2.52 1.94 13.63
C PHE A 552 1.95 2.27 12.26
N ASP A 553 0.63 2.40 12.21
CA ASP A 553 -0.16 2.69 11.02
C ASP A 553 -1.48 3.38 11.42
N TRP A 554 -2.48 3.32 10.55
CA TRP A 554 -3.76 4.01 10.71
C TRP A 554 -4.61 3.53 11.90
N SER A 555 -4.40 2.32 12.42
CA SER A 555 -5.11 1.76 13.60
C SER A 555 -4.21 1.62 14.83
N ARG A 556 -2.97 2.13 14.78
CA ARG A 556 -2.00 2.03 15.87
C ARG A 556 -1.34 3.38 16.11
N THR A 557 -2.12 4.36 16.51
CA THR A 557 -1.76 5.77 16.52
C THR A 557 -0.99 6.22 17.76
N ALA A 558 -0.75 5.34 18.75
CA ALA A 558 -0.01 5.69 19.97
C ALA A 558 1.41 6.26 19.68
N ALA A 559 2.06 5.75 18.63
CA ALA A 559 3.37 6.22 18.21
C ALA A 559 3.34 7.71 17.83
N ALA A 560 2.23 8.19 17.24
CA ALA A 560 2.10 9.57 16.81
C ALA A 560 2.25 10.54 17.99
N GLY A 561 1.40 10.37 19.02
CA GLY A 561 1.49 11.16 20.24
C GLY A 561 2.81 10.97 21.00
N ARG A 562 3.39 9.76 20.98
CA ARG A 562 4.67 9.48 21.66
C ARG A 562 5.85 10.23 21.04
N LEU A 563 5.93 10.23 19.71
CA LEU A 563 7.01 10.87 18.97
C LEU A 563 6.94 12.40 19.15
N ASP A 564 5.75 12.99 19.07
CA ASP A 564 5.58 14.43 19.18
C ASP A 564 5.79 14.94 20.62
N LEU A 565 5.30 14.22 21.64
CA LEU A 565 5.62 14.53 23.05
C LEU A 565 7.13 14.47 23.34
N ALA A 566 7.86 13.58 22.67
CA ALA A 566 9.30 13.47 22.82
C ALA A 566 10.04 14.61 22.10
N LEU A 567 9.64 14.95 20.87
CA LEU A 567 10.34 15.89 19.99
C LEU A 567 9.95 17.35 20.24
N VAL A 568 8.66 17.67 20.24
CA VAL A 568 8.14 19.05 20.34
C VAL A 568 8.35 19.61 21.76
N PRO A 569 8.94 20.80 21.94
CA PRO A 569 9.14 21.38 23.26
C PRO A 569 7.84 21.54 24.07
N ASN A 570 7.77 20.90 25.24
CA ASN A 570 6.62 20.96 26.14
C ASN A 570 7.03 20.68 27.60
N GLY A 571 6.10 20.93 28.53
CA GLY A 571 6.30 20.80 29.97
C GLY A 571 5.67 19.54 30.61
N LEU A 572 5.45 18.47 29.85
CA LEU A 572 4.77 17.27 30.37
C LEU A 572 5.60 16.70 31.55
N PRO A 573 4.98 16.47 32.73
CA PRO A 573 5.65 15.78 33.81
C PRO A 573 6.21 14.43 33.35
N GLY A 574 7.48 14.15 33.64
CA GLY A 574 8.10 12.88 33.25
C GLY A 574 8.47 12.75 31.77
N ARG A 575 8.51 13.85 30.99
CA ARG A 575 8.88 13.84 29.56
C ARG A 575 10.19 13.11 29.25
N ASP A 576 11.18 13.10 30.14
CA ASP A 576 12.41 12.32 29.94
C ASP A 576 12.15 10.81 29.82
N ALA A 577 11.14 10.28 30.49
CA ALA A 577 10.73 8.88 30.35
C ALA A 577 10.13 8.60 28.97
N VAL A 578 9.35 9.55 28.42
CA VAL A 578 8.82 9.51 27.06
C VAL A 578 9.97 9.53 26.04
N ARG A 579 10.94 10.43 26.19
CA ARG A 579 12.13 10.47 25.32
C ARG A 579 12.90 9.15 25.39
N ARG A 580 13.10 8.60 26.59
CA ARG A 580 13.75 7.29 26.77
C ARG A 580 12.98 6.13 26.15
N SER A 581 11.63 6.16 26.11
CA SER A 581 10.87 5.08 25.48
C SER A 581 11.02 5.09 23.97
N VAL A 582 11.06 6.25 23.32
CA VAL A 582 11.37 6.37 21.87
C VAL A 582 12.76 5.83 21.58
N VAL A 583 13.76 6.19 22.39
CA VAL A 583 15.13 5.69 22.23
C VAL A 583 15.20 4.16 22.40
N ARG A 584 14.45 3.59 23.35
CA ARG A 584 14.36 2.12 23.50
C ARG A 584 13.69 1.45 22.29
N GLY A 585 12.59 2.00 21.78
CA GLY A 585 11.94 1.51 20.56
C GLY A 585 12.90 1.52 19.37
N ALA A 586 13.65 2.62 19.19
CA ALA A 586 14.68 2.71 18.18
C ALA A 586 15.80 1.67 18.36
N ASP A 587 16.23 1.38 19.59
CA ASP A 587 17.21 0.32 19.85
C ASP A 587 16.68 -1.08 19.47
N THR A 588 15.39 -1.37 19.72
CA THR A 588 14.73 -2.59 19.24
C THR A 588 14.77 -2.67 17.72
N TYR A 589 14.38 -1.60 17.03
CA TYR A 589 14.40 -1.57 15.56
C TYR A 589 15.81 -1.63 14.97
N LEU A 590 16.83 -1.05 15.62
CA LEU A 590 18.23 -1.23 15.23
C LEU A 590 18.70 -2.68 15.38
N ALA A 591 18.26 -3.39 16.43
CA ALA A 591 18.56 -4.80 16.60
C ALA A 591 17.93 -5.64 15.48
N THR A 592 16.68 -5.37 15.13
CA THR A 592 16.00 -5.98 13.97
C THR A 592 16.74 -5.70 12.66
N LEU A 593 17.10 -4.44 12.41
CA LEU A 593 17.85 -4.00 11.23
C LEU A 593 19.19 -4.75 11.09
N ALA A 594 19.91 -4.95 12.20
CA ALA A 594 21.18 -5.67 12.21
C ALA A 594 21.03 -7.18 12.01
N ALA A 595 19.89 -7.75 12.42
CA ALA A 595 19.57 -9.16 12.21
C ALA A 595 19.20 -9.46 10.75
N GLN A 596 18.41 -8.57 10.13
CA GLN A 596 17.91 -8.70 8.75
C GLN A 596 19.01 -8.44 7.71
N PRO A 597 19.47 -9.44 6.91
CA PRO A 597 20.51 -9.23 5.90
C PRO A 597 20.14 -8.20 4.84
N TYR A 598 18.84 -8.11 4.50
CA TYR A 598 18.30 -7.10 3.59
C TYR A 598 18.17 -5.70 4.20
N GLY A 599 18.42 -5.53 5.50
CA GLY A 599 18.52 -4.22 6.15
C GLY A 599 17.23 -3.46 6.26
N MET A 600 16.20 -4.12 6.78
CA MET A 600 14.93 -3.50 7.16
C MET A 600 14.72 -3.61 8.69
N PRO A 601 14.23 -2.56 9.36
CA PRO A 601 13.83 -2.61 10.76
C PRO A 601 12.44 -3.27 10.94
N TYR A 602 12.16 -4.35 10.21
CA TYR A 602 10.85 -5.01 10.16
C TYR A 602 11.04 -6.53 10.21
N ALA A 603 10.33 -7.19 11.14
CA ALA A 603 10.40 -8.62 11.35
C ALA A 603 9.11 -9.10 12.04
N PRO A 604 7.99 -9.14 11.31
CA PRO A 604 6.70 -9.52 11.86
C PRO A 604 6.72 -10.97 12.32
N ALA A 605 5.84 -11.30 13.26
CA ALA A 605 5.73 -12.65 13.80
C ALA A 605 5.42 -13.65 12.67
N GLY A 606 6.08 -14.82 12.72
CA GLY A 606 5.88 -15.87 11.73
C GLY A 606 6.36 -15.53 10.31
N ASN A 607 7.08 -14.41 10.12
CA ASN A 607 7.45 -13.89 8.81
C ASN A 607 6.24 -13.57 7.92
N LEU A 608 5.11 -13.19 8.53
CA LEU A 608 3.88 -12.82 7.86
C LEU A 608 3.86 -11.31 7.66
N TYR A 609 4.05 -10.87 6.42
CA TYR A 609 4.08 -9.44 6.07
C TYR A 609 2.64 -8.92 5.94
N ASP A 610 2.37 -7.79 6.58
CA ASP A 610 1.07 -7.14 6.51
C ASP A 610 0.86 -6.44 5.17
N TRP A 611 -0.40 -6.20 4.81
CA TRP A 611 -0.75 -5.25 3.74
C TRP A 611 -0.15 -3.87 4.06
N GLY A 612 0.66 -3.36 3.13
CA GLY A 612 1.35 -2.09 3.32
C GLY A 612 2.70 -2.25 4.04
N SER A 613 3.28 -3.45 4.12
CA SER A 613 4.55 -3.69 4.81
C SER A 613 5.68 -2.72 4.42
N ALA A 614 5.70 -2.19 3.19
CA ALA A 614 6.69 -1.21 2.77
C ALA A 614 6.64 0.08 3.60
N HIS A 615 5.44 0.60 3.94
CA HIS A 615 5.36 1.79 4.80
C HIS A 615 5.68 1.48 6.27
N GLN A 616 5.34 0.27 6.75
CA GLN A 616 5.69 -0.16 8.12
C GLN A 616 7.22 -0.19 8.33
N VAL A 617 7.97 -0.63 7.31
CA VAL A 617 9.44 -0.54 7.28
C VAL A 617 9.91 0.92 7.47
N LEU A 618 9.28 1.87 6.77
CA LEU A 618 9.63 3.29 6.87
C LEU A 618 9.20 3.91 8.20
N ASN A 619 8.04 3.55 8.73
CA ASN A 619 7.55 4.01 10.03
C ASN A 619 8.45 3.55 11.18
N ASN A 620 8.93 2.31 11.15
CA ASN A 620 9.96 1.86 12.10
C ASN A 620 11.26 2.67 11.96
N ALA A 621 11.65 3.00 10.72
CA ALA A 621 12.80 3.87 10.47
C ALA A 621 12.59 5.31 10.95
N VAL A 622 11.35 5.83 10.94
CA VAL A 622 10.99 7.14 11.50
C VAL A 622 11.18 7.18 13.02
N VAL A 623 10.89 6.09 13.74
CA VAL A 623 11.19 5.98 15.17
C VAL A 623 12.70 6.03 15.42
N ILE A 624 13.48 5.32 14.61
CA ILE A 624 14.95 5.38 14.64
C ILE A 624 15.44 6.80 14.36
N ALA A 625 14.94 7.45 13.32
CA ALA A 625 15.28 8.82 12.95
C ALA A 625 14.96 9.81 14.09
N THR A 626 13.81 9.66 14.74
CA THR A 626 13.43 10.49 15.88
C THR A 626 14.40 10.30 17.04
N ALA A 627 14.85 9.08 17.32
CA ALA A 627 15.89 8.86 18.34
C ALA A 627 17.22 9.56 17.99
N HIS A 628 17.57 9.69 16.71
CA HIS A 628 18.70 10.53 16.31
C HIS A 628 18.45 12.01 16.65
N ASP A 629 17.27 12.54 16.35
CA ASP A 629 16.95 13.94 16.65
C ASP A 629 16.93 14.23 18.16
N LEU A 630 16.55 13.25 18.97
CA LEU A 630 16.53 13.36 20.44
C LEU A 630 17.93 13.29 21.08
N THR A 631 18.84 12.50 20.51
CA THR A 631 20.11 12.12 21.16
C THR A 631 21.37 12.64 20.45
N GLY A 632 21.26 12.94 19.16
CA GLY A 632 22.38 13.22 18.27
C GLY A 632 23.28 12.02 17.95
N ALA A 633 22.96 10.81 18.43
CA ALA A 633 23.82 9.65 18.27
C ALA A 633 23.79 9.11 16.83
N THR A 634 24.98 8.89 16.26
CA THR A 634 25.13 8.50 14.84
C THR A 634 24.54 7.13 14.52
N LYS A 635 24.52 6.18 15.47
CA LYS A 635 23.92 4.85 15.25
C LYS A 635 22.47 4.90 14.77
N TYR A 636 21.69 5.87 15.28
CA TYR A 636 20.30 6.05 14.88
C TYR A 636 20.22 6.71 13.49
N ARG A 637 21.06 7.72 13.22
CA ARG A 637 21.14 8.32 11.88
C ARG A 637 21.47 7.26 10.83
N ASP A 638 22.48 6.45 11.09
CA ASP A 638 22.93 5.41 10.17
C ASP A 638 21.87 4.32 10.01
N GLY A 639 21.22 3.87 11.08
CA GLY A 639 20.13 2.91 10.98
C GLY A 639 18.96 3.40 10.13
N ALA A 640 18.51 4.64 10.35
CA ALA A 640 17.44 5.25 9.58
C ALA A 640 17.82 5.44 8.09
N VAL A 641 19.04 5.91 7.81
CA VAL A 641 19.56 6.03 6.44
C VAL A 641 19.66 4.68 5.75
N GLN A 642 20.13 3.64 6.44
CA GLN A 642 20.24 2.30 5.87
C GLN A 642 18.86 1.69 5.57
N SER A 643 17.85 2.00 6.39
CA SER A 643 16.52 1.38 6.29
C SER A 643 15.80 1.71 4.97
N ILE A 644 16.08 2.88 4.36
CA ILE A 644 15.50 3.26 3.07
C ILE A 644 16.01 2.38 1.91
N ASP A 645 17.17 1.73 2.06
CA ASP A 645 17.73 0.87 1.02
C ASP A 645 16.76 -0.26 0.64
N HIS A 646 16.00 -0.77 1.62
CA HIS A 646 15.07 -1.87 1.43
C HIS A 646 13.99 -1.53 0.39
N VAL A 647 13.36 -0.36 0.52
CA VAL A 647 12.30 0.07 -0.41
C VAL A 647 12.83 0.58 -1.75
N LEU A 648 14.15 0.79 -1.86
CA LEU A 648 14.84 1.25 -3.07
C LEU A 648 15.64 0.15 -3.77
N GLY A 649 15.33 -1.13 -3.52
CA GLY A 649 15.86 -2.26 -4.28
C GLY A 649 16.78 -3.21 -3.52
N ARG A 650 17.16 -2.92 -2.26
CA ARG A 650 17.89 -3.87 -1.42
C ARG A 650 16.95 -4.84 -0.72
N ASN A 651 16.19 -5.58 -1.50
CA ASN A 651 15.24 -6.60 -1.07
C ASN A 651 15.39 -7.88 -1.92
N ALA A 652 14.67 -8.93 -1.55
CA ALA A 652 14.77 -10.25 -2.19
C ALA A 652 14.39 -10.23 -3.68
N LEU A 653 13.41 -9.39 -4.02
CA LEU A 653 12.90 -9.20 -5.39
C LEU A 653 13.78 -8.28 -6.24
N ASN A 654 14.74 -7.57 -5.63
CA ASN A 654 15.60 -6.60 -6.32
C ASN A 654 14.80 -5.52 -7.07
N ILE A 655 13.74 -5.01 -6.44
CA ILE A 655 12.85 -4.00 -6.99
C ILE A 655 12.77 -2.80 -6.06
N SER A 656 12.78 -1.59 -6.61
CA SER A 656 12.35 -0.41 -5.87
C SER A 656 10.83 -0.37 -5.81
N TYR A 657 10.25 -0.32 -4.60
CA TYR A 657 8.81 -0.13 -4.42
C TYR A 657 8.37 1.32 -4.69
N VAL A 658 9.31 2.20 -5.06
CA VAL A 658 9.05 3.62 -5.34
C VAL A 658 9.12 3.90 -6.83
N THR A 659 8.00 4.31 -7.42
CA THR A 659 7.87 4.62 -8.85
C THR A 659 8.89 5.68 -9.32
N GLY A 660 9.52 5.44 -10.46
CA GLY A 660 10.50 6.37 -11.06
C GLY A 660 11.86 6.45 -10.35
N TYR A 661 12.09 5.65 -9.31
CA TYR A 661 13.34 5.60 -8.55
C TYR A 661 13.93 4.19 -8.58
N GLY A 662 15.11 4.02 -9.20
CA GLY A 662 15.77 2.73 -9.35
C GLY A 662 15.69 2.20 -10.79
N GLU A 663 16.54 1.22 -11.11
CA GLU A 663 16.62 0.63 -12.45
C GLU A 663 15.45 -0.32 -12.74
N VAL A 664 14.99 -1.02 -11.70
CA VAL A 664 13.75 -1.79 -11.67
C VAL A 664 12.91 -1.23 -10.54
N ALA A 665 11.83 -0.55 -10.88
CA ALA A 665 10.93 0.11 -9.94
C ALA A 665 9.49 -0.26 -10.26
N ALA A 666 8.62 -0.27 -9.25
CA ALA A 666 7.17 -0.46 -9.41
C ALA A 666 6.61 0.51 -10.45
N ARG A 667 5.71 0.03 -11.32
CA ARG A 667 5.14 0.81 -12.43
C ARG A 667 3.63 0.70 -12.53
N ASN A 668 3.05 -0.39 -12.06
CA ASN A 668 1.66 -0.74 -12.32
C ASN A 668 0.87 -0.75 -11.01
N GLN A 669 1.04 0.27 -10.17
CA GLN A 669 0.35 0.28 -8.88
C GLN A 669 -1.17 0.31 -9.07
N HIS A 670 -1.92 -0.46 -8.27
CA HIS A 670 -3.38 -0.52 -8.34
C HIS A 670 -3.97 0.89 -8.16
N SER A 671 -4.60 1.41 -9.21
CA SER A 671 -5.22 2.73 -9.20
C SER A 671 -6.20 2.87 -10.35
N ARG A 672 -7.40 3.40 -10.07
CA ARG A 672 -8.41 3.74 -11.09
C ARG A 672 -7.90 4.74 -12.11
N TRP A 673 -7.09 5.70 -11.68
CA TRP A 673 -6.54 6.73 -12.56
C TRP A 673 -5.20 6.34 -13.16
N TYR A 674 -4.27 5.78 -12.38
CA TYR A 674 -2.92 5.47 -12.86
C TYR A 674 -2.84 4.15 -13.62
N ALA A 675 -3.70 3.98 -14.62
CA ALA A 675 -4.03 2.70 -15.22
C ALA A 675 -3.41 2.46 -16.60
N HIS A 676 -2.21 3.00 -16.84
CA HIS A 676 -1.48 2.83 -18.11
C HIS A 676 -1.37 1.37 -18.58
N GLN A 677 -1.28 0.40 -17.65
CA GLN A 677 -1.23 -1.03 -17.97
C GLN A 677 -2.50 -1.52 -18.69
N LEU A 678 -3.66 -0.91 -18.39
CA LEU A 678 -4.95 -1.27 -18.97
C LEU A 678 -5.36 -0.34 -20.13
N ASP A 679 -4.93 0.92 -20.08
CA ASP A 679 -5.20 1.93 -21.10
C ASP A 679 -3.96 2.83 -21.28
N PRO A 680 -3.20 2.69 -22.39
CA PRO A 680 -2.01 3.50 -22.65
C PRO A 680 -2.26 5.02 -22.75
N ALA A 681 -3.51 5.47 -22.86
CA ALA A 681 -3.86 6.89 -22.84
C ALA A 681 -3.84 7.47 -21.41
N LEU A 682 -3.92 6.63 -20.38
CA LEU A 682 -3.83 7.03 -18.97
C LEU A 682 -2.38 6.98 -18.48
N PRO A 683 -2.00 7.84 -17.52
CA PRO A 683 -0.65 7.85 -16.98
C PRO A 683 -0.41 6.63 -16.06
N GLY A 684 0.86 6.27 -15.84
CA GLY A 684 1.25 5.46 -14.70
C GLY A 684 1.38 6.31 -13.43
N PRO A 685 1.60 5.72 -12.24
CA PRO A 685 1.72 6.47 -10.99
C PRO A 685 2.85 7.51 -11.09
N PRO A 686 2.68 8.73 -10.53
CA PRO A 686 3.73 9.75 -10.50
C PRO A 686 5.02 9.20 -9.91
N ALA A 687 6.17 9.76 -10.28
CA ALA A 687 7.43 9.40 -9.63
C ALA A 687 7.37 9.77 -8.13
N GLY A 688 7.92 8.91 -7.27
CA GLY A 688 7.89 9.10 -5.82
C GLY A 688 6.66 8.52 -5.12
N THR A 689 5.93 7.60 -5.77
CA THR A 689 4.80 6.88 -5.16
C THR A 689 5.24 5.53 -4.61
N LEU A 690 4.91 5.22 -3.36
CA LEU A 690 5.27 3.99 -2.68
C LEU A 690 4.18 2.92 -2.88
N ALA A 691 4.58 1.75 -3.39
CA ALA A 691 3.72 0.57 -3.43
C ALA A 691 3.52 0.00 -2.03
N GLY A 692 2.38 -0.68 -1.79
CA GLY A 692 2.12 -1.35 -0.52
C GLY A 692 3.22 -2.33 -0.08
N GLY A 693 3.82 -3.03 -1.05
CA GLY A 693 4.90 -3.98 -0.81
C GLY A 693 4.39 -5.38 -0.47
N PRO A 694 5.28 -6.28 -0.02
CA PRO A 694 4.91 -7.67 0.20
C PRO A 694 3.77 -7.83 1.22
N ASN A 695 2.81 -8.71 0.91
CA ASN A 695 1.70 -9.06 1.79
C ASN A 695 1.51 -10.57 1.79
N SER A 696 1.78 -11.22 2.93
CA SER A 696 1.70 -12.68 3.04
C SER A 696 0.28 -13.22 3.05
N SER A 697 -0.73 -12.36 3.24
CA SER A 697 -2.14 -12.76 3.18
C SER A 697 -2.68 -12.87 1.76
N ILE A 698 -1.97 -12.33 0.75
CA ILE A 698 -2.33 -12.41 -0.69
C ILE A 698 -3.84 -12.25 -0.89
N GLN A 699 -4.38 -11.11 -0.50
CA GLN A 699 -5.82 -10.97 -0.29
C GLN A 699 -6.59 -10.76 -1.61
N ASP A 700 -5.89 -10.47 -2.69
CA ASP A 700 -6.46 -10.24 -4.01
C ASP A 700 -6.35 -11.47 -4.93
N PRO A 701 -7.32 -11.66 -5.86
CA PRO A 701 -7.33 -12.84 -6.73
C PRO A 701 -6.08 -13.00 -7.60
N TYR A 702 -5.43 -11.90 -8.00
CA TYR A 702 -4.26 -11.93 -8.88
C TYR A 702 -3.00 -12.35 -8.12
N ALA A 703 -2.77 -11.82 -6.93
CA ALA A 703 -1.75 -12.29 -6.00
C ALA A 703 -2.00 -13.76 -5.63
N GLN A 704 -3.25 -14.17 -5.39
CA GLN A 704 -3.58 -15.57 -5.12
C GLN A 704 -3.33 -16.51 -6.29
N SER A 705 -3.37 -16.01 -7.53
CA SER A 705 -3.15 -16.84 -8.70
C SER A 705 -1.67 -17.12 -8.95
N LEU A 706 -0.77 -16.26 -8.46
CA LEU A 706 0.68 -16.32 -8.73
C LEU A 706 1.55 -16.55 -7.49
N LEU A 707 1.14 -16.06 -6.32
CA LEU A 707 1.99 -15.98 -5.12
C LEU A 707 1.64 -17.02 -4.05
N GLN A 708 0.92 -18.09 -4.37
CA GLN A 708 0.66 -19.16 -3.40
C GLN A 708 1.96 -19.77 -2.90
N GLY A 709 2.11 -19.85 -1.57
CA GLY A 709 3.32 -20.38 -0.94
C GLY A 709 4.54 -19.43 -0.99
N CYS A 710 4.35 -18.17 -1.39
CA CYS A 710 5.40 -17.16 -1.30
C CYS A 710 5.96 -17.04 0.13
N VAL A 711 7.23 -16.64 0.24
CA VAL A 711 7.91 -16.48 1.54
C VAL A 711 8.22 -15.00 1.75
N GLY A 712 7.56 -14.38 2.75
CA GLY A 712 7.84 -13.03 3.23
C GLY A 712 7.98 -12.01 2.10
N GLN A 713 9.23 -11.58 1.84
CA GLN A 713 9.56 -10.59 0.81
C GLN A 713 9.14 -10.97 -0.62
N PHE A 714 8.92 -12.26 -0.93
CA PHE A 714 8.47 -12.72 -2.24
C PHE A 714 6.96 -12.60 -2.47
N CYS A 715 6.19 -12.20 -1.46
CA CYS A 715 4.75 -12.04 -1.56
C CYS A 715 4.34 -10.69 -2.16
N TYR A 716 4.91 -10.31 -3.31
CA TYR A 716 4.63 -9.07 -4.03
C TYR A 716 4.69 -9.28 -5.54
N ILE A 717 3.83 -8.57 -6.28
CA ILE A 717 3.85 -8.53 -7.74
C ILE A 717 3.49 -7.14 -8.27
N ASP A 718 4.27 -6.63 -9.24
CA ASP A 718 4.05 -5.32 -9.84
C ASP A 718 3.00 -5.37 -10.97
N ASP A 719 1.74 -5.55 -10.57
CA ASP A 719 0.60 -5.59 -11.49
C ASP A 719 -0.58 -4.77 -10.94
N ILE A 720 -1.31 -4.11 -11.85
CA ILE A 720 -2.44 -3.24 -11.49
C ILE A 720 -3.60 -4.01 -10.87
N GLN A 721 -3.72 -5.31 -11.11
CA GLN A 721 -4.76 -6.15 -10.50
C GLN A 721 -4.42 -6.52 -9.05
N SER A 722 -3.17 -6.37 -8.61
CA SER A 722 -2.74 -6.74 -7.26
C SER A 722 -2.91 -5.61 -6.24
N TRP A 723 -4.16 -5.33 -5.85
CA TRP A 723 -4.44 -4.33 -4.81
C TRP A 723 -3.83 -4.70 -3.45
N SER A 724 -3.69 -5.98 -3.11
CA SER A 724 -3.20 -6.38 -1.79
C SER A 724 -1.69 -6.25 -1.61
N THR A 725 -0.93 -6.15 -2.72
CA THR A 725 0.54 -6.05 -2.70
C THR A 725 1.08 -4.78 -3.39
N ASN A 726 0.35 -4.22 -4.36
CA ASN A 726 0.84 -3.18 -5.25
C ASN A 726 -0.09 -1.96 -5.37
N GLU A 727 -1.01 -1.73 -4.44
CA GLU A 727 -1.75 -0.45 -4.43
C GLU A 727 -0.82 0.74 -4.12
N THR A 728 -1.38 1.95 -4.20
CA THR A 728 -0.81 3.19 -3.64
C THR A 728 -1.71 3.71 -2.54
N ALA A 729 -1.18 4.37 -1.51
CA ALA A 729 -2.02 5.03 -0.49
C ALA A 729 -1.38 6.29 0.09
N ILE A 730 -2.22 7.21 0.54
CA ILE A 730 -1.80 8.50 1.11
C ILE A 730 -0.93 8.34 2.38
N ASN A 731 -1.22 7.35 3.23
CA ASN A 731 -0.45 7.07 4.45
C ASN A 731 0.91 6.42 4.11
N TRP A 732 0.97 5.60 3.08
CA TRP A 732 2.22 4.98 2.64
C TRP A 732 3.19 6.03 2.09
N ASN A 733 2.66 6.95 1.28
CA ASN A 733 3.45 8.06 0.77
C ASN A 733 3.87 9.04 1.87
N ALA A 734 3.14 9.13 2.99
CA ALA A 734 3.49 10.02 4.09
C ALA A 734 4.76 9.54 4.79
N ALA A 735 4.86 8.22 4.98
CA ALA A 735 6.03 7.57 5.54
C ALA A 735 7.25 7.76 4.63
N LEU A 736 7.04 7.68 3.31
CA LEU A 736 8.07 7.97 2.31
C LEU A 736 8.52 9.45 2.36
N VAL A 737 7.59 10.40 2.39
CA VAL A 737 7.92 11.84 2.53
C VAL A 737 8.74 12.06 3.78
N ARG A 738 8.31 11.51 4.93
CA ARG A 738 8.98 11.72 6.22
C ARG A 738 10.39 11.14 6.23
N LEU A 739 10.57 9.90 5.79
CA LEU A 739 11.89 9.26 5.79
C LEU A 739 12.82 9.84 4.70
N ALA A 740 12.33 10.06 3.47
CA ALA A 740 13.14 10.65 2.40
C ALA A 740 13.63 12.06 2.80
N SER A 741 12.78 12.84 3.48
CA SER A 741 13.16 14.14 4.03
C SER A 741 14.24 14.03 5.08
N PHE A 742 14.10 13.10 6.04
CA PHE A 742 15.14 12.82 7.03
C PHE A 742 16.48 12.48 6.35
N VAL A 743 16.48 11.53 5.42
CA VAL A 743 17.70 11.06 4.73
C VAL A 743 18.36 12.21 3.95
N ALA A 744 17.56 13.00 3.24
CA ALA A 744 18.08 14.13 2.47
C ALA A 744 18.68 15.23 3.38
N ASP A 745 18.18 15.41 4.60
CA ASP A 745 18.78 16.32 5.60
C ASP A 745 20.14 15.83 6.12
N GLN A 746 20.47 14.54 5.97
CA GLN A 746 21.73 13.94 6.44
C GLN A 746 22.90 14.04 5.44
N GLY A 747 22.66 14.67 4.28
CA GLY A 747 23.61 14.80 3.18
C GLY A 747 24.32 16.15 3.07
#